data_AF-A0A9P8QQX7-F1
#
_entry.id   AF-A0A9P8QQX7-F1
#
_cell.length_a   1.000
_cell.length_b   1.000
_cell.length_c   1.000
_cell.angle_alpha   90.00
_cell.angle_beta   90.00
_cell.angle_gamma   90.00
#
_symmetry.space_group_name_H-M   'P 1'
#
loop_
_entity.id
_entity.type
_entity.pdbx_description
1 polymer ?
#
loop_
_entity_poly.entity_id
_entity_poly.type
_entity_poly.pdbx_seq_one_letter_code
_entity_poly.pdbx_strand_id
1 'polypeptide(L)'
;MVAQDFEAVLRGKYPGKSHASRVVDLIRNKDPGANGVLYLEGRMTKLLEDNDSPEPFRQRRFFYYLTGCNLADCYFTYDIQSSRSTLFIPPIDPQDVIWSGLPTTIDDALKLYDVDEVKLTTEVNASLAHLASCSSNSTVYAIKGQVSDHITFIGFENKDFTLLKDAIEVSRVVKDEFEVAMIRKANYVSGLAHKAVVEKAKKASNEMELEAVFLERCVANGAKNMAYHPIVAGGTAAATLHYVANDASLGGKQNLLIDAGAEWDNYAADITRTFPLNGKFTKEGREIYDIVYKMQQDCIGVIKAGMYWEDAHILAHKIAIDGLLALGILKGDKDDIFSARISQAFFPHGLGHYLGMDTHDTGGNHNRQDPDIIFQNLRLRGQVPAGGVVTVEPGVYFCKFIIDPYLENPEQSKYIDASVLAKYWDVGGVRIEDNILVTETGYENLTTAIKEPAVMAPHGAEPARKPVPIRRRPVPAPECDHQADAHGTHSTDESPSPAAAAAQQLRPSKSDAKLKQEWASPPLPAATAYNPREISAEAFPAPVGVAADEHLPPPPPYPGLSASPAPELPLRRAQSSSALSSGAAAGAPSSPGVSPHPPQQAATMPVDTKQPDSIWKSAIGSAQYFASGLISHPSESTRHCSIIRHTRALIWYSGPSTSVSITILSDEPLPSARTLWMQQKGYSGNVGMALKAFAGTTSSWVNVTPARRAAVSDTSEAVERSIQRDLKRFAKKASGRQKKHIPRETHIVRIPATASDGYFRLVLCAGAEAGKRVLCGSPVFRVASTSADVSVVRGASLSTMPLEMGVKVASTIGQAMANRYLGMAGAVVNSQVSNVVTNPTVKKVGATAYQSYEASGLGDTVQDSWQRQRDQQDRYDSLMVNVPAINTIGSEGGPAAPFPVTFDGKVVRGTGRSTSDLGIPTANLSGVSDKVKLRMGGVFAAWACIQIPSNKHDGDDDARMPDDMIPTDWVESIVAIAPSRHGPLSVAMKNSVTVHLIHDFEGIHFVDAKVKVLLMGFLHPAAAPNTPPELLAEEHSQDVVNTLASLGRAAWGPHDTVATMKSVKSSRSLGERLDDTTGKVVRQVDRIPLHWVGVRSEVGAIQDKAYGNGGLWIMR
;
A
#
# COMPACT_ATOMS: atom_id res chain seq x y z
N MET A 1 20.31 -28.19 20.99
CA MET A 1 20.69 -27.50 19.73
C MET A 1 19.74 -28.02 18.67
N VAL A 2 18.64 -27.31 18.40
CA VAL A 2 17.60 -27.73 17.42
C VAL A 2 17.06 -26.48 16.73
N ALA A 3 17.78 -25.96 15.73
CA ALA A 3 17.42 -24.71 15.06
C ALA A 3 18.07 -24.50 13.66
N GLN A 4 18.70 -25.53 13.07
CA GLN A 4 19.56 -25.35 11.88
C GLN A 4 19.29 -26.33 10.72
N ASP A 5 18.55 -27.41 10.92
CA ASP A 5 18.44 -28.50 9.91
C ASP A 5 17.10 -28.55 9.16
N PHE A 6 16.06 -27.83 9.61
CA PHE A 6 14.82 -27.73 8.81
C PHE A 6 15.10 -27.07 7.44
N GLU A 7 16.01 -26.10 7.37
CA GLU A 7 16.47 -25.51 6.10
C GLU A 7 17.24 -26.52 5.20
N ALA A 8 17.58 -27.72 5.69
CA ALA A 8 18.15 -28.79 4.88
C ALA A 8 17.06 -29.66 4.25
N VAL A 9 16.08 -30.10 5.06
CA VAL A 9 14.90 -30.84 4.59
C VAL A 9 14.10 -30.02 3.58
N LEU A 10 13.85 -28.74 3.88
CA LEU A 10 13.07 -27.83 3.03
C LEU A 10 13.78 -27.36 1.74
N ARG A 11 14.97 -27.89 1.42
CA ARG A 11 15.56 -27.80 0.07
C ARG A 11 15.11 -28.94 -0.87
N GLY A 12 14.48 -29.98 -0.33
CA GLY A 12 13.80 -31.00 -1.11
C GLY A 12 12.48 -30.50 -1.70
N LYS A 13 11.86 -31.31 -2.56
CA LYS A 13 10.45 -31.14 -2.93
C LYS A 13 9.55 -31.56 -1.76
N TYR A 14 8.37 -30.94 -1.67
CA TYR A 14 7.29 -31.45 -0.82
C TYR A 14 6.89 -32.88 -1.27
N PRO A 15 6.80 -33.88 -0.38
CA PRO A 15 6.76 -35.30 -0.75
C PRO A 15 5.35 -35.81 -1.17
N GLY A 16 4.73 -35.12 -2.13
CA GLY A 16 3.33 -35.35 -2.56
C GLY A 16 3.02 -36.79 -2.99
N LYS A 17 3.94 -37.50 -3.69
CA LYS A 17 3.71 -38.91 -4.05
C LYS A 17 3.82 -39.87 -2.87
N SER A 18 4.66 -39.57 -1.90
CA SER A 18 4.71 -40.32 -0.63
C SER A 18 3.36 -40.20 0.10
N HIS A 19 2.84 -38.97 0.20
CA HIS A 19 1.55 -38.69 0.81
C HIS A 19 0.40 -39.41 0.08
N ALA A 20 0.40 -39.41 -1.25
CA ALA A 20 -0.58 -40.13 -2.05
C ALA A 20 -0.51 -41.65 -1.82
N SER A 21 0.68 -42.25 -1.73
CA SER A 21 0.83 -43.67 -1.39
C SER A 21 0.26 -43.98 0.00
N ARG A 22 0.61 -43.19 1.03
CA ARG A 22 0.08 -43.38 2.40
C ARG A 22 -1.46 -43.34 2.44
N VAL A 23 -2.06 -42.45 1.65
CA VAL A 23 -3.52 -42.32 1.51
C VAL A 23 -4.14 -43.51 0.77
N VAL A 24 -3.51 -44.02 -0.29
CA VAL A 24 -3.95 -45.26 -0.96
C VAL A 24 -3.89 -46.45 -0.02
N ASP A 25 -2.85 -46.59 0.79
CA ASP A 25 -2.73 -47.70 1.73
C ASP A 25 -3.78 -47.62 2.86
N LEU A 26 -4.13 -46.41 3.31
CA LEU A 26 -5.24 -46.18 4.24
C LEU A 26 -6.62 -46.45 3.63
N ILE A 27 -6.81 -46.22 2.32
CA ILE A 27 -8.02 -46.66 1.61
C ILE A 27 -8.04 -48.20 1.52
N ARG A 28 -6.91 -48.84 1.17
CA ARG A 28 -6.78 -50.30 1.06
C ARG A 28 -7.01 -51.04 2.39
N ASN A 29 -6.74 -50.39 3.52
CA ASN A 29 -7.10 -50.92 4.85
C ASN A 29 -8.61 -50.96 5.11
N LYS A 30 -9.43 -50.17 4.39
CA LYS A 30 -10.90 -50.21 4.44
C LYS A 30 -11.49 -51.05 3.30
N ASP A 31 -10.90 -50.98 2.10
CA ASP A 31 -11.26 -51.76 0.91
C ASP A 31 -9.99 -52.37 0.26
N PRO A 32 -9.65 -53.63 0.57
CA PRO A 32 -8.49 -54.31 -0.04
C PRO A 32 -8.55 -54.47 -1.56
N GLY A 33 -9.71 -54.24 -2.20
CA GLY A 33 -9.88 -54.25 -3.65
C GLY A 33 -9.62 -52.89 -4.32
N ALA A 34 -9.36 -51.83 -3.55
CA ALA A 34 -9.36 -50.45 -4.03
C ALA A 34 -8.45 -50.21 -5.25
N ASN A 35 -9.08 -49.84 -6.36
CA ASN A 35 -8.49 -49.64 -7.68
C ASN A 35 -8.99 -48.33 -8.34
N GLY A 36 -8.27 -47.83 -9.36
CA GLY A 36 -8.67 -46.64 -10.11
C GLY A 36 -7.94 -45.37 -9.66
N VAL A 37 -8.64 -44.26 -9.44
CA VAL A 37 -8.03 -42.92 -9.39
C VAL A 37 -8.49 -42.10 -8.18
N LEU A 38 -7.55 -41.50 -7.45
CA LEU A 38 -7.84 -40.41 -6.52
C LEU A 38 -7.96 -39.10 -7.30
N TYR A 39 -9.02 -38.33 -7.08
CA TYR A 39 -9.26 -37.04 -7.73
C TYR A 39 -9.52 -35.93 -6.72
N LEU A 40 -8.79 -34.81 -6.86
CA LEU A 40 -8.96 -33.61 -6.05
C LEU A 40 -8.88 -32.35 -6.92
N GLU A 41 -9.64 -31.33 -6.53
CA GLU A 41 -9.51 -29.97 -7.09
C GLU A 41 -8.93 -29.03 -6.02
N GLY A 42 -8.11 -28.08 -6.44
CA GLY A 42 -7.61 -27.01 -5.59
C GLY A 42 -8.70 -26.00 -5.22
N ARG A 43 -8.31 -24.92 -4.56
CA ARG A 43 -9.14 -23.74 -4.40
C ARG A 43 -9.22 -23.04 -5.75
N MET A 44 -10.43 -22.98 -6.31
CA MET A 44 -10.72 -22.11 -7.44
C MET A 44 -10.63 -20.64 -7.00
N THR A 45 -10.14 -19.78 -7.89
CA THR A 45 -10.16 -18.34 -7.69
C THR A 45 -11.61 -17.87 -7.57
N LYS A 46 -11.84 -16.96 -6.62
CA LYS A 46 -13.10 -16.27 -6.43
C LYS A 46 -12.83 -14.79 -6.31
N LEU A 47 -13.75 -13.98 -6.81
CA LEU A 47 -13.77 -12.54 -6.62
C LEU A 47 -14.68 -12.18 -5.45
N LEU A 48 -14.46 -11.03 -4.83
CA LEU A 48 -15.39 -10.46 -3.86
C LEU A 48 -16.72 -10.11 -4.56
N GLU A 49 -17.84 -10.36 -3.89
CA GLU A 49 -19.20 -10.36 -4.48
C GLU A 49 -19.51 -9.13 -5.37
N ASP A 50 -19.10 -7.93 -4.94
CA ASP A 50 -19.39 -6.66 -5.61
C ASP A 50 -18.26 -6.10 -6.51
N ASN A 51 -17.12 -6.79 -6.71
CA ASN A 51 -15.97 -6.23 -7.45
C ASN A 51 -15.02 -7.26 -8.09
N ASP A 52 -13.97 -6.75 -8.74
CA ASP A 52 -12.95 -7.50 -9.49
C ASP A 52 -11.75 -7.97 -8.65
N SER A 53 -11.69 -7.66 -7.35
CA SER A 53 -10.59 -8.11 -6.49
C SER A 53 -10.80 -9.56 -6.02
N PRO A 54 -9.76 -10.41 -6.00
CA PRO A 54 -9.87 -11.77 -5.52
C PRO A 54 -10.12 -11.85 -4.00
N GLU A 55 -10.87 -12.87 -3.58
CA GLU A 55 -10.90 -13.32 -2.19
C GLU A 55 -9.46 -13.66 -1.69
N PRO A 56 -9.14 -13.46 -0.40
CA PRO A 56 -7.86 -13.90 0.18
C PRO A 56 -7.62 -15.40 -0.03
N PHE A 57 -6.71 -15.74 -0.94
CA PHE A 57 -6.45 -17.12 -1.34
C PHE A 57 -5.77 -17.95 -0.23
N ARG A 58 -6.40 -19.07 0.13
CA ARG A 58 -5.74 -20.22 0.79
C ARG A 58 -6.10 -21.52 0.09
N GLN A 59 -5.12 -22.39 -0.07
CA GLN A 59 -5.31 -23.67 -0.75
C GLN A 59 -6.14 -24.65 0.10
N ARG A 60 -6.97 -25.48 -0.56
CA ARG A 60 -7.67 -26.61 0.07
C ARG A 60 -6.63 -27.58 0.66
N ARG A 61 -6.67 -27.84 1.96
CA ARG A 61 -5.63 -28.66 2.64
C ARG A 61 -5.49 -30.06 2.05
N PHE A 62 -6.59 -30.73 1.71
CA PHE A 62 -6.57 -32.06 1.10
C PHE A 62 -5.82 -32.08 -0.24
N PHE A 63 -6.02 -31.06 -1.08
CA PHE A 63 -5.30 -30.91 -2.35
C PHE A 63 -3.83 -30.60 -2.13
N TYR A 64 -3.51 -29.66 -1.23
CA TYR A 64 -2.11 -29.35 -0.91
C TYR A 64 -1.37 -30.57 -0.34
N TYR A 65 -2.02 -31.37 0.52
CA TYR A 65 -1.42 -32.54 1.14
C TYR A 65 -0.90 -33.57 0.13
N LEU A 66 -1.51 -33.69 -1.05
CA LEU A 66 -1.06 -34.64 -2.09
C LEU A 66 -0.15 -34.01 -3.17
N THR A 67 0.15 -32.69 -3.09
CA THR A 67 0.79 -31.96 -4.20
C THR A 67 1.87 -30.96 -3.81
N GLY A 68 1.80 -30.36 -2.63
CA GLY A 68 2.52 -29.14 -2.27
C GLY A 68 2.12 -27.91 -3.11
N CYS A 69 1.07 -28.02 -3.94
CA CYS A 69 0.75 -27.03 -4.95
C CYS A 69 -0.12 -25.90 -4.38
N ASN A 70 0.44 -24.69 -4.34
CA ASN A 70 -0.23 -23.47 -3.85
C ASN A 70 -0.77 -22.58 -4.99
N LEU A 71 -0.88 -23.11 -6.21
CA LEU A 71 -1.54 -22.44 -7.34
C LEU A 71 -3.06 -22.55 -7.22
N ALA A 72 -3.77 -21.52 -7.68
CA ALA A 72 -5.22 -21.55 -7.83
C ALA A 72 -5.65 -22.37 -9.05
N ASP A 73 -6.94 -22.72 -9.12
CA ASP A 73 -7.61 -23.24 -10.33
C ASP A 73 -7.01 -24.53 -10.91
N CYS A 74 -6.33 -25.31 -10.06
CA CYS A 74 -5.66 -26.57 -10.42
C CYS A 74 -6.50 -27.81 -10.08
N TYR A 75 -6.24 -28.92 -10.77
CA TYR A 75 -6.78 -30.26 -10.46
C TYR A 75 -5.63 -31.27 -10.27
N PHE A 76 -5.93 -32.41 -9.65
CA PHE A 76 -4.95 -33.46 -9.40
C PHE A 76 -5.59 -34.85 -9.55
N THR A 77 -4.86 -35.76 -10.20
CA THR A 77 -5.18 -37.20 -10.23
C THR A 77 -4.00 -38.03 -9.76
N TYR A 78 -4.27 -39.08 -8.99
CA TYR A 78 -3.32 -40.16 -8.68
C TYR A 78 -3.90 -41.50 -9.13
N ASP A 79 -3.25 -42.19 -10.07
CA ASP A 79 -3.63 -43.56 -10.45
C ASP A 79 -3.06 -44.56 -9.44
N ILE A 80 -3.96 -45.30 -8.80
CA ILE A 80 -3.69 -46.31 -7.77
C ILE A 80 -2.91 -47.51 -8.34
N GLN A 81 -3.01 -47.78 -9.64
CA GLN A 81 -2.40 -48.96 -10.28
C GLN A 81 -0.98 -48.69 -10.80
N SER A 82 -0.78 -47.64 -11.59
CA SER A 82 0.58 -47.25 -12.04
C SER A 82 1.36 -46.42 -11.02
N SER A 83 0.72 -46.04 -9.90
CA SER A 83 1.27 -45.15 -8.87
C SER A 83 1.69 -43.77 -9.38
N ARG A 84 1.12 -43.33 -10.51
CA ARG A 84 1.46 -42.08 -11.19
C ARG A 84 0.60 -40.91 -10.75
N SER A 85 1.22 -39.76 -10.53
CA SER A 85 0.52 -38.51 -10.26
C SER A 85 0.58 -37.52 -11.43
N THR A 86 -0.57 -36.90 -11.72
CA THR A 86 -0.71 -35.84 -12.74
C THR A 86 -1.35 -34.61 -12.10
N LEU A 87 -0.66 -33.46 -12.19
CA LEU A 87 -1.18 -32.15 -11.79
C LEU A 87 -1.69 -31.40 -13.03
N PHE A 88 -2.86 -30.78 -12.93
CA PHE A 88 -3.44 -29.96 -14.01
C PHE A 88 -3.38 -28.50 -13.59
N ILE A 89 -2.68 -27.68 -14.38
CA ILE A 89 -2.52 -26.23 -14.14
C ILE A 89 -3.27 -25.40 -15.18
N PRO A 90 -3.67 -24.15 -14.88
CA PRO A 90 -4.34 -23.29 -15.86
C PRO A 90 -3.51 -23.07 -17.14
N PRO A 91 -4.14 -22.95 -18.32
CA PRO A 91 -3.47 -22.47 -19.53
C PRO A 91 -3.00 -21.02 -19.34
N ILE A 92 -1.90 -20.65 -20.01
CA ILE A 92 -1.39 -19.28 -19.99
C ILE A 92 -2.21 -18.42 -20.95
N ASP A 93 -3.00 -17.48 -20.43
CA ASP A 93 -3.59 -16.40 -21.25
C ASP A 93 -2.50 -15.34 -21.55
N PRO A 94 -2.25 -14.98 -22.82
CA PRO A 94 -1.33 -13.90 -23.18
C PRO A 94 -1.66 -12.53 -22.54
N GLN A 95 -2.91 -12.27 -22.17
CA GLN A 95 -3.30 -11.06 -21.41
C GLN A 95 -2.81 -11.13 -19.97
N ASP A 96 -2.98 -12.26 -19.27
CA ASP A 96 -2.52 -12.42 -17.89
C ASP A 96 -1.01 -12.24 -17.76
N VAL A 97 -0.23 -12.60 -18.79
CA VAL A 97 1.22 -12.34 -18.83
C VAL A 97 1.54 -10.83 -18.72
N ILE A 98 0.66 -9.95 -19.19
CA ILE A 98 0.81 -8.48 -19.13
C ILE A 98 0.44 -7.93 -17.75
N TRP A 99 -0.62 -8.45 -17.12
CA TRP A 99 -1.18 -7.94 -15.86
C TRP A 99 -0.58 -8.59 -14.61
N SER A 100 -0.45 -9.92 -14.62
CA SER A 100 -0.04 -10.78 -13.51
C SER A 100 1.40 -11.28 -13.62
N GLY A 101 2.02 -11.11 -14.81
CA GLY A 101 3.29 -11.71 -15.16
C GLY A 101 3.13 -13.14 -15.68
N LEU A 102 4.22 -13.74 -16.17
CA LEU A 102 4.19 -15.10 -16.73
C LEU A 102 3.75 -16.14 -15.68
N PRO A 103 2.62 -16.85 -15.86
CA PRO A 103 2.21 -17.92 -14.96
C PRO A 103 3.18 -19.10 -14.97
N THR A 104 3.08 -20.00 -13.97
CA THR A 104 3.90 -21.21 -13.89
C THR A 104 3.71 -22.07 -15.13
N THR A 105 4.80 -22.41 -15.82
CA THR A 105 4.76 -23.30 -17.00
C THR A 105 4.69 -24.77 -16.58
N ILE A 106 4.33 -25.67 -17.50
CA ILE A 106 4.37 -27.13 -17.31
C ILE A 106 5.76 -27.58 -16.82
N ASP A 107 6.82 -27.10 -17.47
CA ASP A 107 8.21 -27.41 -17.08
C ASP A 107 8.54 -26.90 -15.67
N ASP A 108 8.04 -25.72 -15.28
CA ASP A 108 8.32 -25.15 -13.96
C ASP A 108 7.51 -25.85 -12.86
N ALA A 109 6.27 -26.23 -13.12
CA ALA A 109 5.49 -27.07 -12.23
C ALA A 109 6.15 -28.45 -12.02
N LEU A 110 6.70 -29.08 -13.07
CA LEU A 110 7.49 -30.31 -12.97
C LEU A 110 8.80 -30.13 -12.18
N LYS A 111 9.42 -28.94 -12.19
CA LYS A 111 10.59 -28.62 -11.35
C LYS A 111 10.21 -28.37 -9.89
N LEU A 112 9.06 -27.76 -9.62
CA LEU A 112 8.62 -27.35 -8.29
C LEU A 112 7.95 -28.48 -7.49
N TYR A 113 6.98 -29.18 -8.08
CA TYR A 113 6.11 -30.12 -7.37
C TYR A 113 6.57 -31.58 -7.55
N ASP A 114 6.33 -32.43 -6.56
CA ASP A 114 6.62 -33.86 -6.66
C ASP A 114 5.50 -34.59 -7.40
N VAL A 115 5.49 -34.46 -8.73
CA VAL A 115 4.53 -35.13 -9.62
C VAL A 115 5.21 -35.76 -10.83
N ASP A 116 4.58 -36.78 -11.41
CA ASP A 116 5.13 -37.54 -12.55
C ASP A 116 4.71 -37.00 -13.92
N GLU A 117 3.76 -36.06 -13.95
CA GLU A 117 3.24 -35.40 -15.15
C GLU A 117 2.56 -34.08 -14.76
N VAL A 118 2.60 -33.09 -15.66
CA VAL A 118 1.80 -31.87 -15.56
C VAL A 118 1.09 -31.64 -16.90
N LYS A 119 -0.20 -31.28 -16.85
CA LYS A 119 -1.08 -31.00 -17.99
C LYS A 119 -1.83 -29.69 -17.81
N LEU A 120 -2.59 -29.28 -18.83
CA LEU A 120 -3.49 -28.12 -18.72
C LEU A 120 -4.86 -28.53 -18.16
N THR A 121 -5.51 -27.63 -17.43
CA THR A 121 -6.86 -27.84 -16.85
C THR A 121 -7.92 -28.19 -17.90
N THR A 122 -7.74 -27.75 -19.15
CA THR A 122 -8.57 -28.12 -20.31
C THR A 122 -8.55 -29.62 -20.64
N GLU A 123 -7.52 -30.36 -20.19
CA GLU A 123 -7.33 -31.79 -20.46
C GLU A 123 -7.90 -32.71 -19.38
N VAL A 124 -8.48 -32.17 -18.29
CA VAL A 124 -8.85 -32.94 -17.09
C VAL A 124 -9.89 -34.02 -17.37
N ASN A 125 -11.01 -33.69 -18.05
CA ASN A 125 -12.04 -34.66 -18.41
C ASN A 125 -11.52 -35.73 -19.40
N ALA A 126 -10.66 -35.35 -20.35
CA ALA A 126 -10.07 -36.29 -21.31
C ALA A 126 -9.09 -37.26 -20.64
N SER A 127 -8.28 -36.77 -19.69
CA SER A 127 -7.36 -37.59 -18.91
C SER A 127 -8.12 -38.53 -17.95
N LEU A 128 -9.19 -38.06 -17.30
CA LEU A 128 -10.08 -38.89 -16.48
C LEU A 128 -10.72 -40.03 -17.29
N ALA A 129 -11.26 -39.73 -18.48
CA ALA A 129 -11.84 -40.74 -19.36
C ALA A 129 -10.81 -41.75 -19.88
N HIS A 130 -9.56 -41.32 -20.12
CA HIS A 130 -8.47 -42.22 -20.48
C HIS A 130 -8.05 -43.12 -19.31
N LEU A 131 -7.86 -42.58 -18.10
CA LEU A 131 -7.51 -43.38 -16.92
C LEU A 131 -8.59 -44.42 -16.60
N ALA A 132 -9.86 -44.08 -16.80
CA ALA A 132 -10.95 -45.05 -16.68
C ALA A 132 -10.89 -46.15 -17.75
N SER A 133 -10.57 -45.84 -19.02
CA SER A 133 -10.48 -46.85 -20.08
C SER A 133 -9.28 -47.80 -19.93
N CYS A 134 -8.28 -47.44 -19.13
CA CYS A 134 -7.14 -48.29 -18.80
C CYS A 134 -7.46 -49.39 -17.76
N SER A 135 -8.68 -49.49 -17.21
CA SER A 135 -8.99 -50.44 -16.14
C SER A 135 -10.48 -50.82 -16.06
N SER A 136 -10.78 -52.12 -16.19
CA SER A 136 -12.07 -52.68 -15.81
C SER A 136 -12.33 -52.49 -14.31
N ASN A 137 -13.59 -52.24 -13.93
CA ASN A 137 -14.05 -52.02 -12.57
C ASN A 137 -13.39 -50.80 -11.89
N SER A 138 -12.93 -49.79 -12.66
CA SER A 138 -12.22 -48.62 -12.12
C SER A 138 -13.13 -47.72 -11.27
N THR A 139 -12.65 -47.35 -10.08
CA THR A 139 -13.32 -46.43 -9.16
C THR A 139 -12.63 -45.07 -9.16
N VAL A 140 -13.40 -43.98 -9.22
CA VAL A 140 -12.89 -42.65 -8.86
C VAL A 140 -13.23 -42.34 -7.40
N TYR A 141 -12.22 -42.01 -6.62
CA TYR A 141 -12.36 -41.53 -5.25
C TYR A 141 -12.21 -40.01 -5.24
N ALA A 142 -13.22 -39.30 -4.76
CA ALA A 142 -13.24 -37.86 -4.68
C ALA A 142 -13.79 -37.37 -3.32
N ILE A 143 -13.92 -36.06 -3.14
CA ILE A 143 -14.50 -35.48 -1.91
C ILE A 143 -15.85 -34.83 -2.23
N LYS A 144 -16.90 -35.26 -1.50
CA LYS A 144 -18.27 -34.77 -1.68
C LYS A 144 -18.35 -33.24 -1.56
N GLY A 145 -18.98 -32.58 -2.52
CA GLY A 145 -19.12 -31.12 -2.52
C GLY A 145 -17.82 -30.35 -2.79
N GLN A 146 -16.74 -31.03 -3.19
CA GLN A 146 -15.49 -30.39 -3.63
C GLN A 146 -15.20 -30.62 -5.13
N VAL A 147 -16.06 -31.35 -5.84
CA VAL A 147 -16.02 -31.56 -7.30
C VAL A 147 -16.91 -30.54 -8.00
N SER A 148 -16.43 -29.96 -9.10
CA SER A 148 -17.12 -28.96 -9.91
C SER A 148 -18.06 -29.58 -10.96
N ASP A 149 -19.20 -28.94 -11.26
CA ASP A 149 -20.28 -29.49 -12.10
C ASP A 149 -19.88 -29.90 -13.54
N HIS A 150 -18.78 -29.34 -14.06
CA HIS A 150 -18.25 -29.66 -15.39
C HIS A 150 -17.36 -30.91 -15.42
N ILE A 151 -17.11 -31.55 -14.27
CA ILE A 151 -16.30 -32.75 -14.14
C ILE A 151 -17.21 -33.98 -14.21
N THR A 152 -17.06 -34.74 -15.29
CA THR A 152 -18.06 -35.75 -15.67
C THR A 152 -17.80 -37.13 -15.06
N PHE A 153 -16.53 -37.47 -14.83
CA PHE A 153 -16.06 -38.84 -14.55
C PHE A 153 -16.64 -39.88 -15.52
N ILE A 154 -16.71 -39.55 -16.82
CA ILE A 154 -17.10 -40.51 -17.86
C ILE A 154 -16.10 -41.68 -17.90
N GLY A 155 -16.62 -42.90 -18.06
CA GLY A 155 -15.83 -44.13 -18.12
C GLY A 155 -15.63 -44.84 -16.78
N PHE A 156 -15.66 -44.13 -15.64
CA PHE A 156 -15.58 -44.77 -14.33
C PHE A 156 -16.87 -45.51 -14.01
N GLU A 157 -16.76 -46.79 -13.63
CA GLU A 157 -17.89 -47.62 -13.24
C GLU A 157 -18.42 -47.22 -11.85
N ASN A 158 -17.50 -46.94 -10.93
CA ASN A 158 -17.80 -46.60 -9.53
C ASN A 158 -17.29 -45.21 -9.16
N LYS A 159 -18.00 -44.54 -8.24
CA LYS A 159 -17.67 -43.20 -7.74
C LYS A 159 -17.81 -43.20 -6.22
N ASP A 160 -16.69 -43.21 -5.49
CA ASP A 160 -16.70 -43.01 -4.04
C ASP A 160 -16.48 -41.53 -3.68
N PHE A 161 -17.17 -41.10 -2.64
CA PHE A 161 -17.07 -39.76 -2.07
C PHE A 161 -16.87 -39.78 -0.54
N THR A 162 -16.40 -40.90 0.03
CA THR A 162 -16.36 -41.16 1.47
C THR A 162 -14.95 -41.50 1.98
N LEU A 163 -14.23 -42.40 1.32
CA LEU A 163 -12.97 -42.96 1.81
C LEU A 163 -11.80 -41.98 1.67
N LEU A 164 -11.75 -41.20 0.59
CA LEU A 164 -10.60 -40.31 0.31
C LEU A 164 -10.42 -39.22 1.39
N LYS A 165 -11.51 -38.58 1.81
CA LYS A 165 -11.46 -37.56 2.87
C LYS A 165 -10.91 -38.17 4.17
N ASP A 166 -11.52 -39.26 4.63
CA ASP A 166 -11.11 -39.96 5.85
C ASP A 166 -9.65 -40.42 5.79
N ALA A 167 -9.20 -40.96 4.65
CA ALA A 167 -7.84 -41.45 4.48
C ALA A 167 -6.80 -40.32 4.50
N ILE A 168 -7.08 -39.17 3.86
CA ILE A 168 -6.22 -37.98 3.96
C ILE A 168 -6.22 -37.44 5.40
N GLU A 169 -7.37 -37.44 6.07
CA GLU A 169 -7.47 -36.96 7.45
C GLU A 169 -6.69 -37.84 8.44
N VAL A 170 -6.79 -39.17 8.34
CA VAL A 170 -5.96 -40.08 9.14
C VAL A 170 -4.47 -39.95 8.79
N SER A 171 -4.13 -39.82 7.50
CA SER A 171 -2.73 -39.64 7.07
C SER A 171 -2.11 -38.34 7.62
N ARG A 172 -2.89 -37.27 7.77
CA ARG A 172 -2.43 -35.98 8.32
C ARG A 172 -2.14 -36.01 9.82
N VAL A 173 -2.61 -37.00 10.58
CA VAL A 173 -2.37 -37.06 12.03
C VAL A 173 -0.87 -37.22 12.31
N VAL A 174 -0.21 -38.15 11.62
CA VAL A 174 1.21 -38.48 11.76
C VAL A 174 2.01 -37.72 10.70
N LYS A 175 2.88 -36.82 11.13
CA LYS A 175 3.68 -35.94 10.27
C LYS A 175 4.99 -36.63 9.89
N ASP A 176 5.38 -36.54 8.61
CA ASP A 176 6.73 -36.94 8.19
C ASP A 176 7.78 -35.83 8.40
N GLU A 177 9.05 -36.13 8.09
CA GLU A 177 10.17 -35.21 8.33
C GLU A 177 10.01 -33.86 7.62
N PHE A 178 9.41 -33.82 6.43
CA PHE A 178 9.18 -32.56 5.71
C PHE A 178 8.08 -31.75 6.40
N GLU A 179 7.00 -32.39 6.81
CA GLU A 179 5.90 -31.75 7.55
C GLU A 179 6.38 -31.19 8.90
N VAL A 180 7.18 -31.96 9.65
CA VAL A 180 7.79 -31.49 10.90
C VAL A 180 8.78 -30.34 10.63
N ALA A 181 9.54 -30.36 9.53
CA ALA A 181 10.42 -29.25 9.16
C ALA A 181 9.64 -27.96 8.87
N MET A 182 8.46 -28.04 8.23
CA MET A 182 7.56 -26.90 8.01
C MET A 182 7.02 -26.35 9.34
N ILE A 183 6.57 -27.22 10.26
CA ILE A 183 6.06 -26.80 11.58
C ILE A 183 7.18 -26.19 12.45
N ARG A 184 8.41 -26.75 12.40
CA ARG A 184 9.61 -26.15 13.04
C ARG A 184 9.93 -24.77 12.46
N LYS A 185 9.82 -24.58 11.14
CA LYS A 185 10.00 -23.28 10.47
C LYS A 185 8.96 -22.25 10.92
N ALA A 186 7.68 -22.63 10.97
CA ALA A 186 6.59 -21.80 11.48
C ALA A 186 6.82 -21.42 12.96
N ASN A 187 7.23 -22.39 13.80
CA ASN A 187 7.55 -22.16 15.22
C ASN A 187 8.74 -21.23 15.43
N TYR A 188 9.78 -21.35 14.61
CA TYR A 188 10.94 -20.47 14.63
C TYR A 188 10.56 -19.01 14.30
N VAL A 189 9.80 -18.79 13.23
CA VAL A 189 9.35 -17.45 12.83
C VAL A 189 8.41 -16.85 13.89
N SER A 190 7.49 -17.65 14.43
CA SER A 190 6.57 -17.23 15.50
C SER A 190 7.32 -16.87 16.79
N GLY A 191 8.36 -17.63 17.17
CA GLY A 191 9.20 -17.33 18.33
C GLY A 191 9.98 -16.02 18.19
N LEU A 192 10.43 -15.67 16.98
CA LEU A 192 11.01 -14.35 16.69
C LEU A 192 9.99 -13.21 16.85
N ALA A 193 8.73 -13.45 16.47
CA ALA A 193 7.64 -12.48 16.57
C ALA A 193 7.17 -12.27 18.02
N HIS A 194 6.95 -13.36 18.78
CA HIS A 194 6.71 -13.31 20.24
C HIS A 194 7.78 -12.52 20.97
N LYS A 195 9.06 -12.76 20.65
CA LYS A 195 10.18 -12.00 21.22
C LYS A 195 10.09 -10.50 20.89
N ALA A 196 9.81 -10.14 19.64
CA ALA A 196 9.68 -8.74 19.22
C ALA A 196 8.52 -8.03 19.94
N VAL A 197 7.40 -8.73 20.19
CA VAL A 197 6.28 -8.22 20.99
C VAL A 197 6.69 -7.94 22.44
N VAL A 198 7.39 -8.85 23.11
CA VAL A 198 7.92 -8.64 24.48
C VAL A 198 8.90 -7.46 24.54
N GLU A 199 9.75 -7.28 23.52
CA GLU A 199 10.68 -6.14 23.42
C GLU A 199 9.96 -4.80 23.15
N LYS A 200 8.83 -4.81 22.43
CA LYS A 200 7.98 -3.64 22.14
C LYS A 200 7.07 -3.25 23.32
N ALA A 201 6.59 -4.22 24.11
CA ALA A 201 5.53 -4.07 25.12
C ALA A 201 5.58 -2.78 25.95
N LYS A 202 6.74 -2.47 26.57
CA LYS A 202 6.99 -1.26 27.37
C LYS A 202 6.80 0.08 26.63
N LYS A 203 6.55 0.06 25.33
CA LYS A 203 6.44 1.21 24.42
C LYS A 203 5.22 1.11 23.49
N ALA A 204 4.24 0.29 23.81
CA ALA A 204 2.95 0.24 23.11
C ALA A 204 1.88 0.95 23.95
N SER A 205 0.94 1.63 23.30
CA SER A 205 -0.19 2.33 23.93
C SER A 205 -1.49 1.54 23.92
N ASN A 206 -1.59 0.56 23.01
CA ASN A 206 -2.74 -0.32 22.78
C ASN A 206 -2.25 -1.70 22.29
N GLU A 207 -3.17 -2.65 22.24
CA GLU A 207 -2.93 -4.04 21.83
C GLU A 207 -2.55 -4.15 20.33
N MET A 208 -3.15 -3.35 19.46
CA MET A 208 -2.92 -3.33 18.01
C MET A 208 -1.47 -2.97 17.65
N GLU A 209 -0.78 -2.14 18.45
CA GLU A 209 0.65 -1.88 18.30
C GLU A 209 1.54 -3.11 18.55
N LEU A 210 1.04 -4.12 19.27
CA LEU A 210 1.72 -5.38 19.53
C LEU A 210 1.36 -6.44 18.47
N GLU A 211 0.08 -6.52 18.10
CA GLU A 211 -0.34 -7.31 16.92
C GLU A 211 0.45 -6.91 15.67
N ALA A 212 0.53 -5.61 15.38
CA ALA A 212 1.27 -5.11 14.22
C ALA A 212 2.77 -5.47 14.25
N VAL A 213 3.37 -5.61 15.43
CA VAL A 213 4.77 -6.08 15.57
C VAL A 213 4.88 -7.59 15.40
N PHE A 214 3.88 -8.37 15.83
CA PHE A 214 3.84 -9.80 15.54
C PHE A 214 3.73 -10.05 14.02
N LEU A 215 2.76 -9.41 13.38
CA LEU A 215 2.51 -9.50 11.94
C LEU A 215 3.71 -9.02 11.12
N GLU A 216 4.30 -7.85 11.44
CA GLU A 216 5.53 -7.36 10.79
C GLU A 216 6.63 -8.41 10.87
N ARG A 217 6.88 -8.95 12.07
CA ARG A 217 8.02 -9.82 12.28
C ARG A 217 7.85 -11.17 11.60
N CYS A 218 6.63 -11.71 11.52
CA CYS A 218 6.36 -12.91 10.73
C CYS A 218 6.60 -12.67 9.23
N VAL A 219 5.99 -11.62 8.66
CA VAL A 219 6.11 -11.27 7.24
C VAL A 219 7.57 -10.95 6.85
N ALA A 220 8.30 -10.24 7.71
CA ALA A 220 9.71 -9.88 7.50
C ALA A 220 10.68 -11.08 7.54
N ASN A 221 10.24 -12.25 8.03
CA ASN A 221 10.99 -13.51 7.96
C ASN A 221 10.39 -14.52 6.94
N GLY A 222 9.42 -14.09 6.13
CA GLY A 222 8.85 -14.85 5.00
C GLY A 222 7.46 -15.45 5.25
N ALA A 223 7.01 -15.56 6.51
CA ALA A 223 5.68 -16.09 6.82
C ALA A 223 4.60 -15.03 6.54
N LYS A 224 4.02 -15.07 5.34
CA LYS A 224 3.03 -14.09 4.87
C LYS A 224 1.70 -14.16 5.62
N ASN A 225 1.35 -15.34 6.14
CA ASN A 225 0.00 -15.65 6.63
C ASN A 225 -0.03 -15.88 8.15
N MET A 226 -1.03 -15.28 8.81
CA MET A 226 -1.61 -15.73 10.08
C MET A 226 -1.91 -17.25 10.06
N ALA A 227 -1.54 -18.09 11.02
CA ALA A 227 -2.19 -19.41 11.12
C ALA A 227 -3.71 -19.21 11.40
N TYR A 228 -3.98 -18.41 12.42
CA TYR A 228 -5.26 -17.86 12.86
C TYR A 228 -5.13 -16.33 13.01
N HIS A 229 -6.18 -15.64 13.46
CA HIS A 229 -6.10 -14.22 13.80
C HIS A 229 -5.39 -14.06 15.15
N PRO A 230 -4.34 -13.22 15.30
CA PRO A 230 -3.69 -13.01 16.57
C PRO A 230 -4.68 -12.57 17.67
N ILE A 231 -4.47 -13.11 18.86
CA ILE A 231 -5.20 -12.79 20.09
C ILE A 231 -4.24 -11.99 20.97
N VAL A 232 -4.50 -10.71 21.17
CA VAL A 232 -3.57 -9.80 21.87
C VAL A 232 -4.30 -9.12 23.02
N ALA A 233 -4.42 -9.83 24.14
CA ALA A 233 -5.35 -9.52 25.21
C ALA A 233 -4.64 -9.01 26.48
N GLY A 234 -4.83 -7.74 26.84
CA GLY A 234 -4.23 -7.12 28.02
C GLY A 234 -5.15 -7.11 29.25
N GLY A 235 -4.61 -7.44 30.42
CA GLY A 235 -5.36 -7.47 31.68
C GLY A 235 -6.59 -8.37 31.62
N THR A 236 -7.74 -7.87 32.08
CA THR A 236 -9.03 -8.60 32.09
C THR A 236 -9.46 -9.15 30.72
N ALA A 237 -9.00 -8.59 29.60
CA ALA A 237 -9.27 -9.14 28.27
C ALA A 237 -8.71 -10.56 28.10
N ALA A 238 -7.63 -10.92 28.79
CA ALA A 238 -7.03 -12.26 28.78
C ALA A 238 -7.94 -13.36 29.35
N ALA A 239 -9.07 -13.00 29.97
CA ALA A 239 -10.15 -13.92 30.35
C ALA A 239 -10.99 -14.40 29.15
N THR A 240 -10.84 -13.80 27.96
CA THR A 240 -11.59 -14.11 26.73
C THR A 240 -10.74 -14.94 25.79
N LEU A 241 -11.03 -16.25 25.69
CA LEU A 241 -10.13 -17.25 25.09
C LEU A 241 -9.73 -16.99 23.62
N HIS A 242 -10.65 -16.44 22.82
CA HIS A 242 -10.44 -16.05 21.42
C HIS A 242 -10.68 -14.54 21.23
N TYR A 243 -10.04 -13.70 22.05
CA TYR A 243 -10.15 -12.24 21.95
C TYR A 243 -9.46 -11.71 20.68
N VAL A 244 -10.19 -11.06 19.78
CA VAL A 244 -9.67 -10.56 18.48
C VAL A 244 -9.97 -9.08 18.23
N ALA A 245 -10.48 -8.34 19.22
CA ALA A 245 -10.72 -6.90 19.07
C ALA A 245 -9.40 -6.12 18.99
N ASN A 246 -8.41 -6.51 19.81
CA ASN A 246 -7.03 -6.04 19.81
C ASN A 246 -6.84 -4.51 19.80
N ASP A 247 -7.84 -3.70 20.15
CA ASP A 247 -7.80 -2.24 20.03
C ASP A 247 -7.66 -1.51 21.38
N ALA A 248 -7.89 -2.23 22.49
CA ALA A 248 -7.95 -1.62 23.81
C ALA A 248 -6.59 -1.08 24.28
N SER A 249 -6.61 0.03 25.02
CA SER A 249 -5.40 0.62 25.58
C SER A 249 -4.70 -0.33 26.55
N LEU A 250 -3.36 -0.24 26.62
CA LEU A 250 -2.51 -0.94 27.58
C LEU A 250 -2.31 -0.16 28.89
N GLY A 251 -2.84 1.07 29.00
CA GLY A 251 -2.76 1.89 30.21
C GLY A 251 -3.41 1.22 31.42
N GLY A 252 -2.65 1.09 32.52
CA GLY A 252 -3.11 0.52 33.79
C GLY A 252 -3.18 -1.02 33.84
N LYS A 253 -3.10 -1.72 32.71
CA LYS A 253 -3.11 -3.20 32.66
C LYS A 253 -1.81 -3.80 33.21
N GLN A 254 -1.91 -4.94 33.89
CA GLN A 254 -0.78 -5.58 34.58
C GLN A 254 0.06 -6.44 33.62
N ASN A 255 -0.62 -7.28 32.84
CA ASN A 255 -0.11 -8.32 31.97
C ASN A 255 -0.72 -8.23 30.56
N LEU A 256 -0.11 -8.96 29.63
CA LEU A 256 -0.63 -9.27 28.31
C LEU A 256 -0.56 -10.79 28.11
N LEU A 257 -1.65 -11.39 27.64
CA LEU A 257 -1.66 -12.70 26.99
C LEU A 257 -1.63 -12.42 25.48
N ILE A 258 -0.55 -12.83 24.82
CA ILE A 258 -0.51 -12.91 23.35
C ILE A 258 -0.56 -14.37 22.95
N ASP A 259 -1.54 -14.70 22.12
CA ASP A 259 -1.69 -15.99 21.47
C ASP A 259 -1.67 -15.74 19.97
N ALA A 260 -0.57 -16.15 19.33
CA ALA A 260 -0.32 -15.90 17.92
C ALA A 260 0.70 -16.87 17.33
N GLY A 261 0.39 -17.41 16.15
CA GLY A 261 1.22 -18.38 15.43
C GLY A 261 1.23 -18.14 13.91
N ALA A 262 2.40 -18.33 13.31
CA ALA A 262 2.63 -18.14 11.88
C ALA A 262 2.20 -19.36 11.04
N GLU A 263 1.76 -19.13 9.80
CA GLU A 263 1.63 -20.17 8.78
C GLU A 263 2.85 -20.11 7.84
N TRP A 264 3.53 -21.25 7.66
CA TRP A 264 4.59 -21.43 6.67
C TRP A 264 4.12 -22.42 5.60
N ASP A 265 3.90 -21.93 4.38
CA ASP A 265 3.26 -22.60 3.23
C ASP A 265 2.19 -23.64 3.61
N ASN A 266 1.13 -23.16 4.27
CA ASN A 266 -0.02 -23.95 4.77
C ASN A 266 0.24 -24.88 5.97
N TYR A 267 1.40 -24.82 6.65
CA TYR A 267 1.62 -25.46 7.96
C TYR A 267 1.66 -24.43 9.09
N ALA A 268 0.95 -24.71 10.19
CA ALA A 268 0.76 -23.79 11.30
C ALA A 268 1.78 -23.99 12.43
N ALA A 269 2.09 -22.90 13.12
CA ALA A 269 2.47 -22.89 14.52
C ALA A 269 1.33 -22.32 15.36
N ASP A 270 1.32 -22.61 16.65
CA ASP A 270 0.30 -22.17 17.62
C ASP A 270 0.97 -21.86 18.95
N ILE A 271 0.97 -20.61 19.40
CA ILE A 271 1.81 -20.21 20.54
C ILE A 271 1.16 -19.09 21.35
N THR A 272 0.71 -19.44 22.54
CA THR A 272 0.40 -18.51 23.63
C THR A 272 1.58 -18.23 24.57
N ARG A 273 1.78 -16.94 24.89
CA ARG A 273 2.65 -16.42 25.94
C ARG A 273 1.95 -15.33 26.74
N THR A 274 1.98 -15.47 28.07
CA THR A 274 1.55 -14.40 28.99
C THR A 274 2.76 -13.74 29.64
N PHE A 275 2.80 -12.40 29.72
CA PHE A 275 3.94 -11.66 30.29
C PHE A 275 3.53 -10.30 30.87
N PRO A 276 4.34 -9.68 31.75
CA PRO A 276 3.99 -8.40 32.36
C PRO A 276 4.35 -7.20 31.46
N LEU A 277 3.38 -6.32 31.20
CA LEU A 277 3.56 -5.15 30.31
C LEU A 277 4.69 -4.22 30.79
N ASN A 278 4.78 -4.00 32.11
CA ASN A 278 5.83 -3.19 32.74
C ASN A 278 7.14 -3.96 32.95
N GLY A 279 7.22 -5.23 32.56
CA GLY A 279 8.39 -6.09 32.69
C GLY A 279 8.69 -6.63 34.10
N LYS A 280 7.71 -6.56 35.01
CA LYS A 280 7.66 -7.29 36.28
C LYS A 280 6.22 -7.70 36.54
N PHE A 281 5.97 -8.97 36.85
CA PHE A 281 4.65 -9.42 37.29
C PHE A 281 4.27 -8.77 38.62
N THR A 282 2.96 -8.57 38.82
CA THR A 282 2.37 -8.40 40.16
C THR A 282 2.48 -9.71 40.95
N LYS A 283 2.21 -9.69 42.26
CA LYS A 283 2.24 -10.91 43.07
C LYS A 283 1.23 -11.91 42.53
N GLU A 284 -0.01 -11.46 42.37
CA GLU A 284 -1.16 -12.23 41.94
C GLU A 284 -0.95 -12.78 40.51
N GLY A 285 -0.50 -11.92 39.59
CA GLY A 285 -0.17 -12.34 38.23
C GLY A 285 1.01 -13.31 38.14
N ARG A 286 1.98 -13.27 39.08
CA ARG A 286 3.09 -14.23 39.13
C ARG A 286 2.67 -15.57 39.72
N GLU A 287 1.84 -15.56 40.77
CA GLU A 287 1.33 -16.76 41.41
C GLU A 287 0.55 -17.63 40.43
N ILE A 288 -0.35 -17.02 39.65
CA ILE A 288 -1.09 -17.73 38.58
C ILE A 288 -0.15 -18.18 37.46
N TYR A 289 0.88 -17.39 37.12
CA TYR A 289 1.86 -17.80 36.12
C TYR A 289 2.65 -19.05 36.52
N ASP A 290 3.10 -19.13 37.77
CA ASP A 290 3.86 -20.30 38.26
C ASP A 290 3.00 -21.56 38.34
N ILE A 291 1.69 -21.43 38.60
CA ILE A 291 0.72 -22.54 38.51
C ILE A 291 0.59 -23.03 37.06
N VAL A 292 0.31 -22.14 36.11
CA VAL A 292 0.14 -22.52 34.69
C VAL A 292 1.44 -23.05 34.10
N TYR A 293 2.60 -22.49 34.48
CA TYR A 293 3.90 -23.02 34.09
C TYR A 293 4.11 -24.45 34.62
N LYS A 294 3.72 -24.75 35.87
CA LYS A 294 3.75 -26.12 36.39
C LYS A 294 2.79 -27.05 35.64
N MET A 295 1.54 -26.63 35.38
CA MET A 295 0.58 -27.39 34.56
C MET A 295 1.22 -27.77 33.22
N GLN A 296 1.86 -26.81 32.54
CA GLN A 296 2.48 -27.02 31.24
C GLN A 296 3.67 -27.98 31.30
N GLN A 297 4.61 -27.80 32.23
CA GLN A 297 5.80 -28.65 32.33
C GLN A 297 5.44 -30.09 32.68
N ASP A 298 4.52 -30.31 33.63
CA ASP A 298 4.13 -31.66 34.06
C ASP A 298 3.31 -32.38 32.98
N CYS A 299 2.41 -31.67 32.28
CA CYS A 299 1.62 -32.25 31.20
C CYS A 299 2.46 -32.54 29.95
N ILE A 300 3.41 -31.67 29.59
CA ILE A 300 4.42 -31.99 28.55
C ILE A 300 5.25 -33.21 28.99
N GLY A 301 5.65 -33.25 30.27
CA GLY A 301 6.52 -34.29 30.83
C GLY A 301 5.99 -35.73 30.76
N VAL A 302 4.67 -35.93 30.57
CA VAL A 302 4.06 -37.26 30.39
C VAL A 302 3.87 -37.67 28.93
N ILE A 303 4.04 -36.76 27.96
CA ILE A 303 3.75 -37.02 26.54
C ILE A 303 4.71 -38.06 25.94
N LYS A 304 4.10 -39.10 25.35
CA LYS A 304 4.72 -40.16 24.55
C LYS A 304 3.63 -40.89 23.74
N ALA A 305 4.03 -41.68 22.75
CA ALA A 305 3.11 -42.52 22.00
C ALA A 305 2.27 -43.46 22.91
N GLY A 306 1.01 -43.66 22.56
CA GLY A 306 0.08 -44.58 23.21
C GLY A 306 -0.54 -44.09 24.53
N MET A 307 -0.19 -42.89 25.04
CA MET A 307 -0.90 -42.32 26.19
C MET A 307 -2.28 -41.76 25.79
N TYR A 308 -3.25 -41.77 26.71
CA TYR A 308 -4.54 -41.10 26.51
C TYR A 308 -4.42 -39.61 26.78
N TRP A 309 -4.96 -38.78 25.88
CA TRP A 309 -4.94 -37.32 26.06
C TRP A 309 -5.76 -36.86 27.26
N GLU A 310 -6.86 -37.57 27.56
CA GLU A 310 -7.68 -37.36 28.75
C GLU A 310 -6.87 -37.42 30.06
N ASP A 311 -5.83 -38.28 30.16
CA ASP A 311 -4.99 -38.37 31.37
C ASP A 311 -4.17 -37.10 31.60
N ALA A 312 -3.61 -36.51 30.53
CA ALA A 312 -2.90 -35.25 30.61
C ALA A 312 -3.85 -34.09 30.97
N HIS A 313 -5.07 -34.08 30.41
CA HIS A 313 -6.09 -33.08 30.72
C HIS A 313 -6.52 -33.15 32.20
N ILE A 314 -6.73 -34.35 32.73
CA ILE A 314 -7.00 -34.59 34.15
C ILE A 314 -5.82 -34.14 35.03
N LEU A 315 -4.57 -34.37 34.60
CA LEU A 315 -3.37 -33.92 35.29
C LEU A 315 -3.31 -32.39 35.37
N ALA A 316 -3.59 -31.67 34.28
CA ALA A 316 -3.66 -30.21 34.25
C ALA A 316 -4.69 -29.68 35.27
N HIS A 317 -5.90 -30.23 35.28
CA HIS A 317 -6.95 -29.88 36.25
C HIS A 317 -6.52 -30.13 37.71
N LYS A 318 -5.88 -31.26 37.99
CA LYS A 318 -5.39 -31.58 39.35
C LYS A 318 -4.31 -30.61 39.82
N ILE A 319 -3.41 -30.16 38.93
CA ILE A 319 -2.38 -29.17 39.24
C ILE A 319 -2.98 -27.77 39.42
N ALA A 320 -3.99 -27.40 38.63
CA ALA A 320 -4.73 -26.15 38.83
C ALA A 320 -5.41 -26.11 40.21
N ILE A 321 -6.03 -27.22 40.63
CA ILE A 321 -6.64 -27.35 41.96
C ILE A 321 -5.59 -27.21 43.07
N ASP A 322 -4.46 -27.94 42.98
CA ASP A 322 -3.34 -27.82 43.95
C ASP A 322 -2.85 -26.37 44.08
N GLY A 323 -2.69 -25.68 42.95
CA GLY A 323 -2.25 -24.29 42.92
C GLY A 323 -3.25 -23.32 43.54
N LEU A 324 -4.53 -23.40 43.12
CA LEU A 324 -5.58 -22.50 43.61
C LEU A 324 -5.95 -22.77 45.07
N LEU A 325 -5.79 -24.00 45.57
CA LEU A 325 -5.83 -24.34 47.01
C LEU A 325 -4.66 -23.68 47.77
N ALA A 326 -3.43 -23.77 47.25
CA ALA A 326 -2.25 -23.17 47.89
C ALA A 326 -2.32 -21.63 47.98
N LEU A 327 -3.05 -20.97 47.08
CA LEU A 327 -3.36 -19.54 47.15
C LEU A 327 -4.57 -19.20 48.04
N GLY A 328 -5.36 -20.20 48.45
CA GLY A 328 -6.61 -20.01 49.19
C GLY A 328 -7.78 -19.48 48.35
N ILE A 329 -7.68 -19.52 47.01
CA ILE A 329 -8.79 -19.20 46.10
C ILE A 329 -9.83 -20.33 46.15
N LEU A 330 -9.36 -21.58 46.27
CA LEU A 330 -10.18 -22.75 46.57
C LEU A 330 -10.01 -23.16 48.04
N LYS A 331 -10.99 -23.90 48.57
CA LYS A 331 -11.02 -24.43 49.93
C LYS A 331 -11.86 -25.72 50.01
N GLY A 332 -11.56 -26.57 50.98
CA GLY A 332 -12.18 -27.91 51.12
C GLY A 332 -11.22 -29.02 50.71
N ASP A 333 -11.74 -30.22 50.49
CA ASP A 333 -10.95 -31.36 50.02
C ASP A 333 -10.70 -31.33 48.50
N LYS A 334 -9.54 -31.83 48.07
CA LYS A 334 -9.09 -31.81 46.67
C LYS A 334 -9.95 -32.68 45.76
N ASP A 335 -10.29 -33.89 46.20
CA ASP A 335 -11.02 -34.84 45.37
C ASP A 335 -12.52 -34.50 45.34
N ASP A 336 -13.05 -33.88 46.40
CA ASP A 336 -14.36 -33.19 46.38
C ASP A 336 -14.40 -32.05 45.34
N ILE A 337 -13.41 -31.16 45.35
CA ILE A 337 -13.30 -30.02 44.41
C ILE A 337 -13.24 -30.51 42.96
N PHE A 338 -12.44 -31.56 42.70
CA PHE A 338 -12.36 -32.20 41.39
C PHE A 338 -13.69 -32.85 40.99
N SER A 339 -14.34 -33.56 41.92
CA SER A 339 -15.64 -34.23 41.72
C SER A 339 -16.77 -33.25 41.43
N ALA A 340 -16.80 -32.11 42.12
CA ALA A 340 -17.73 -31.00 41.88
C ALA A 340 -17.36 -30.13 40.66
N ARG A 341 -16.32 -30.51 39.91
CA ARG A 341 -15.82 -29.89 38.66
C ARG A 341 -15.48 -28.40 38.78
N ILE A 342 -15.14 -27.93 39.98
CA ILE A 342 -14.90 -26.51 40.28
C ILE A 342 -13.74 -25.93 39.44
N SER A 343 -12.77 -26.75 39.05
CA SER A 343 -11.67 -26.34 38.17
C SER A 343 -12.13 -25.86 36.78
N GLN A 344 -13.30 -26.30 36.28
CA GLN A 344 -13.87 -25.82 35.01
C GLN A 344 -14.24 -24.32 35.05
N ALA A 345 -14.45 -23.74 36.23
CA ALA A 345 -14.68 -22.30 36.38
C ALA A 345 -13.41 -21.48 36.02
N PHE A 346 -12.23 -22.08 36.22
CA PHE A 346 -10.92 -21.44 36.07
C PHE A 346 -10.14 -21.91 34.84
N PHE A 347 -10.35 -23.15 34.38
CA PHE A 347 -9.75 -23.75 33.19
C PHE A 347 -10.86 -24.39 32.33
N PRO A 348 -11.61 -23.60 31.54
CA PRO A 348 -12.85 -24.05 30.90
C PRO A 348 -12.67 -24.76 29.55
N HIS A 349 -11.45 -24.80 29.01
CA HIS A 349 -11.15 -25.35 27.67
C HIS A 349 -10.29 -26.62 27.74
N GLY A 350 -10.05 -27.26 26.61
CA GLY A 350 -9.24 -28.48 26.54
C GLY A 350 -7.74 -28.19 26.65
N LEU A 351 -6.94 -29.12 27.18
CA LEU A 351 -5.48 -28.97 27.27
C LEU A 351 -4.74 -28.76 25.93
N GLY A 352 -5.41 -29.04 24.81
CA GLY A 352 -4.88 -28.82 23.47
C GLY A 352 -5.51 -29.74 22.42
N HIS A 353 -4.89 -29.75 21.24
CA HIS A 353 -5.37 -30.37 20.01
C HIS A 353 -4.21 -30.85 19.14
N TYR A 354 -4.49 -31.62 18.09
CA TYR A 354 -3.51 -31.79 17.01
C TYR A 354 -3.26 -30.46 16.28
N LEU A 355 -2.03 -30.30 15.80
CA LEU A 355 -1.56 -29.18 14.99
C LEU A 355 -0.88 -29.73 13.73
N GLY A 356 -1.03 -29.03 12.60
CA GLY A 356 -0.40 -29.42 11.34
C GLY A 356 -0.69 -28.43 10.24
N MET A 357 -1.45 -28.82 9.22
CA MET A 357 -1.84 -27.91 8.14
C MET A 357 -2.93 -26.91 8.55
N ASP A 358 -3.69 -27.26 9.58
CA ASP A 358 -4.63 -26.37 10.24
C ASP A 358 -4.21 -26.22 11.70
N THR A 359 -4.54 -25.08 12.31
CA THR A 359 -4.30 -24.78 13.74
C THR A 359 -4.94 -25.86 14.61
N HIS A 360 -6.26 -26.01 14.48
CA HIS A 360 -7.01 -27.17 14.97
C HIS A 360 -6.98 -28.26 13.90
N ASP A 361 -5.94 -29.09 13.91
CA ASP A 361 -5.74 -30.14 12.91
C ASP A 361 -6.70 -31.32 13.10
N THR A 362 -6.77 -32.17 12.08
CA THR A 362 -7.75 -33.26 11.97
C THR A 362 -7.38 -34.51 12.80
N GLY A 363 -8.30 -35.46 12.90
CA GLY A 363 -8.14 -36.75 13.62
C GLY A 363 -8.33 -36.70 15.14
N GLY A 364 -8.70 -35.55 15.72
CA GLY A 364 -8.76 -35.35 17.17
C GLY A 364 -9.94 -36.03 17.92
N ASN A 365 -10.97 -36.55 17.24
CA ASN A 365 -12.10 -37.24 17.87
C ASN A 365 -12.88 -36.40 18.92
N HIS A 366 -13.01 -35.09 18.67
CA HIS A 366 -13.77 -34.14 19.50
C HIS A 366 -15.23 -34.57 19.72
N ASN A 367 -15.69 -34.53 20.97
CA ASN A 367 -17.07 -34.86 21.36
C ASN A 367 -17.63 -33.78 22.31
N ARG A 368 -18.54 -32.93 21.82
CA ARG A 368 -19.21 -31.88 22.62
C ARG A 368 -20.39 -32.40 23.44
N GLN A 369 -20.83 -33.62 23.15
CA GLN A 369 -21.98 -34.28 23.75
C GLN A 369 -21.54 -35.24 24.87
N ASP A 370 -20.30 -35.15 25.34
CA ASP A 370 -19.84 -35.90 26.51
C ASP A 370 -20.65 -35.48 27.75
N PRO A 371 -21.20 -36.42 28.54
CA PRO A 371 -21.95 -36.08 29.75
C PRO A 371 -21.10 -35.43 30.84
N ASP A 372 -19.77 -35.59 30.81
CA ASP A 372 -18.86 -34.92 31.73
C ASP A 372 -18.31 -33.62 31.11
N ILE A 373 -18.68 -32.49 31.71
CA ILE A 373 -18.29 -31.15 31.26
C ILE A 373 -16.77 -30.96 31.15
N ILE A 374 -15.97 -31.76 31.87
CA ILE A 374 -14.51 -31.68 31.82
C ILE A 374 -13.94 -32.09 30.44
N PHE A 375 -14.65 -32.94 29.69
CA PHE A 375 -14.19 -33.43 28.38
C PHE A 375 -14.88 -32.79 27.18
N GLN A 376 -16.00 -32.07 27.37
CA GLN A 376 -16.79 -31.48 26.26
C GLN A 376 -15.97 -30.54 25.34
N ASN A 377 -14.98 -29.84 25.90
CA ASN A 377 -14.11 -28.93 25.16
C ASN A 377 -12.77 -29.56 24.72
N LEU A 378 -12.54 -30.85 24.98
CA LEU A 378 -11.37 -31.56 24.42
C LEU A 378 -11.53 -31.76 22.91
N ARG A 379 -10.61 -31.17 22.16
CA ARG A 379 -10.49 -31.32 20.70
C ARG A 379 -9.73 -32.58 20.28
N LEU A 380 -8.86 -33.07 21.15
CA LEU A 380 -8.09 -34.31 21.03
C LEU A 380 -8.55 -35.30 22.11
N ARG A 381 -8.77 -36.55 21.73
CA ARG A 381 -9.24 -37.65 22.60
C ARG A 381 -8.67 -39.00 22.18
N GLY A 382 -8.50 -39.90 23.14
CA GLY A 382 -7.92 -41.23 22.91
C GLY A 382 -6.39 -41.21 22.88
N GLN A 383 -5.80 -42.24 22.29
CA GLN A 383 -4.36 -42.45 22.27
C GLN A 383 -3.65 -41.59 21.20
N VAL A 384 -2.58 -40.89 21.59
CA VAL A 384 -1.74 -40.12 20.66
C VAL A 384 -0.65 -41.00 20.01
N PRO A 385 -0.45 -40.96 18.68
CA PRO A 385 0.60 -41.72 17.99
C PRO A 385 1.94 -40.99 17.98
N ALA A 386 3.04 -41.72 17.81
CA ALA A 386 4.31 -41.12 17.43
C ALA A 386 4.20 -40.38 16.09
N GLY A 387 4.95 -39.29 15.93
CA GLY A 387 4.86 -38.40 14.76
C GLY A 387 3.63 -37.48 14.76
N GLY A 388 2.69 -37.65 15.71
CA GLY A 388 1.66 -36.64 15.97
C GLY A 388 2.29 -35.35 16.51
N VAL A 389 1.76 -34.20 16.10
CA VAL A 389 2.11 -32.89 16.69
C VAL A 389 0.88 -32.32 17.39
N VAL A 390 1.03 -31.89 18.63
CA VAL A 390 -0.05 -31.40 19.49
C VAL A 390 0.28 -30.06 20.14
N THR A 391 -0.72 -29.24 20.44
CA THR A 391 -0.59 -28.11 21.37
C THR A 391 -0.68 -28.62 22.82
N VAL A 392 0.07 -27.99 23.72
CA VAL A 392 -0.13 -28.14 25.18
C VAL A 392 -0.29 -26.75 25.77
N GLU A 393 -1.55 -26.34 25.93
CA GLU A 393 -2.00 -24.96 26.13
C GLU A 393 -2.73 -24.67 27.47
N PRO A 394 -2.31 -25.23 28.61
CA PRO A 394 -3.01 -25.02 29.88
C PRO A 394 -3.12 -23.54 30.24
N GLY A 395 -4.21 -23.18 30.91
CA GLY A 395 -4.43 -21.82 31.39
C GLY A 395 -5.34 -21.74 32.59
N VAL A 396 -5.27 -20.60 33.28
CA VAL A 396 -6.11 -20.25 34.44
C VAL A 396 -6.65 -18.84 34.23
N TYR A 397 -7.97 -18.69 34.32
CA TYR A 397 -8.72 -17.51 33.92
C TYR A 397 -9.65 -17.01 35.03
N PHE A 398 -9.88 -15.70 35.03
CA PHE A 398 -10.74 -14.99 35.97
C PHE A 398 -11.89 -14.32 35.21
N CYS A 399 -12.67 -15.12 34.49
CA CYS A 399 -13.81 -14.66 33.72
C CYS A 399 -15.08 -14.65 34.60
N LYS A 400 -15.57 -13.46 34.95
CA LYS A 400 -16.78 -13.28 35.77
C LYS A 400 -17.99 -14.05 35.24
N PHE A 401 -18.27 -13.96 33.94
CA PHE A 401 -19.40 -14.66 33.32
C PHE A 401 -19.33 -16.19 33.43
N ILE A 402 -18.13 -16.75 33.65
CA ILE A 402 -17.93 -18.20 33.86
C ILE A 402 -17.91 -18.56 35.34
N ILE A 403 -17.35 -17.71 36.21
CA ILE A 403 -17.13 -17.99 37.64
C ILE A 403 -18.32 -17.60 38.52
N ASP A 404 -19.01 -16.49 38.23
CA ASP A 404 -20.11 -15.98 39.03
C ASP A 404 -21.25 -17.02 39.23
N PRO A 405 -21.64 -17.85 38.23
CA PRO A 405 -22.58 -18.96 38.43
C PRO A 405 -22.13 -20.02 39.47
N TYR A 406 -20.82 -20.26 39.61
CA TYR A 406 -20.28 -21.16 40.65
C TYR A 406 -20.26 -20.48 42.03
N LEU A 407 -20.27 -19.14 42.10
CA LEU A 407 -20.41 -18.38 43.34
C LEU A 407 -21.89 -18.27 43.78
N GLU A 408 -22.81 -18.23 42.83
CA GLU A 408 -24.26 -18.21 43.09
C GLU A 408 -24.81 -19.57 43.54
N ASN A 409 -24.26 -20.68 43.02
CA ASN A 409 -24.67 -22.04 43.40
C ASN A 409 -24.11 -22.45 44.79
N PRO A 410 -24.94 -22.69 45.83
CA PRO A 410 -24.47 -23.04 47.17
C PRO A 410 -23.64 -24.32 47.25
N GLU A 411 -23.87 -25.28 46.36
CA GLU A 411 -23.12 -26.55 46.33
C GLU A 411 -21.72 -26.41 45.72
N GLN A 412 -21.45 -25.32 45.00
CA GLN A 412 -20.16 -25.05 44.37
C GLN A 412 -19.41 -23.91 45.08
N SER A 413 -20.11 -22.87 45.51
CA SER A 413 -19.52 -21.70 46.17
C SER A 413 -18.88 -22.02 47.52
N LYS A 414 -19.31 -23.09 48.18
CA LYS A 414 -18.65 -23.64 49.39
C LYS A 414 -17.17 -23.96 49.16
N TYR A 415 -16.76 -24.28 47.93
CA TYR A 415 -15.38 -24.60 47.56
C TYR A 415 -14.54 -23.39 47.11
N ILE A 416 -15.12 -22.20 46.95
CA ILE A 416 -14.43 -21.01 46.44
C ILE A 416 -14.41 -19.92 47.52
N ASP A 417 -13.26 -19.28 47.74
CA ASP A 417 -13.21 -18.10 48.61
C ASP A 417 -13.28 -16.80 47.83
N ALA A 418 -14.49 -16.24 47.76
CA ALA A 418 -14.77 -14.97 47.10
C ALA A 418 -13.88 -13.80 47.60
N SER A 419 -13.44 -13.81 48.87
CA SER A 419 -12.60 -12.74 49.44
C SER A 419 -11.12 -12.84 49.01
N VAL A 420 -10.66 -14.05 48.69
CA VAL A 420 -9.33 -14.28 48.10
C VAL A 420 -9.39 -14.08 46.58
N LEU A 421 -10.37 -14.69 45.92
CA LEU A 421 -10.66 -14.55 44.49
C LEU A 421 -10.73 -13.09 44.04
N ALA A 422 -11.32 -12.21 44.86
CA ALA A 422 -11.44 -10.77 44.58
C ALA A 422 -10.13 -10.06 44.21
N LYS A 423 -8.97 -10.61 44.60
CA LYS A 423 -7.63 -10.06 44.33
C LYS A 423 -7.11 -10.39 42.92
N TYR A 424 -7.65 -11.43 42.28
CA TYR A 424 -7.11 -12.01 41.05
C TYR A 424 -7.86 -11.59 39.77
N TRP A 425 -9.00 -10.88 39.87
CA TRP A 425 -9.77 -10.43 38.70
C TRP A 425 -8.93 -9.64 37.68
N ASP A 426 -8.06 -8.73 38.13
CA ASP A 426 -7.22 -7.90 37.26
C ASP A 426 -6.11 -8.67 36.54
N VAL A 427 -5.85 -9.93 36.92
CA VAL A 427 -4.96 -10.85 36.17
C VAL A 427 -5.59 -11.24 34.83
N GLY A 428 -6.94 -11.32 34.77
CA GLY A 428 -7.71 -11.72 33.59
C GLY A 428 -7.52 -13.19 33.21
N GLY A 429 -6.32 -13.56 32.78
CA GLY A 429 -5.93 -14.93 32.52
C GLY A 429 -4.44 -15.10 32.29
N VAL A 430 -3.99 -16.34 32.43
CA VAL A 430 -2.66 -16.80 32.00
C VAL A 430 -2.85 -18.07 31.18
N ARG A 431 -2.24 -18.13 30.00
CA ARG A 431 -2.01 -19.34 29.20
C ARG A 431 -0.54 -19.40 28.79
N ILE A 432 0.00 -20.61 28.70
CA ILE A 432 1.37 -20.87 28.22
C ILE A 432 1.30 -22.12 27.36
N GLU A 433 1.72 -22.01 26.10
CA GLU A 433 1.45 -23.02 25.09
C GLU A 433 2.67 -23.34 24.24
N ASP A 434 2.91 -24.62 23.96
CA ASP A 434 3.95 -25.05 23.03
C ASP A 434 3.41 -26.11 22.07
N ASN A 435 4.10 -26.25 20.93
CA ASN A 435 3.86 -27.28 19.93
C ASN A 435 4.82 -28.45 20.17
N ILE A 436 4.25 -29.62 20.42
CA ILE A 436 4.94 -30.80 20.91
C ILE A 436 4.82 -31.92 19.87
N LEU A 437 5.95 -32.36 19.34
CA LEU A 437 6.05 -33.59 18.53
C LEU A 437 6.09 -34.79 19.48
N VAL A 438 5.10 -35.68 19.35
CA VAL A 438 5.02 -36.94 20.08
C VAL A 438 6.02 -37.94 19.49
N THR A 439 6.76 -38.63 20.33
CA THR A 439 7.71 -39.70 19.93
C THR A 439 7.38 -40.99 20.69
N GLU A 440 7.95 -42.11 20.24
CA GLU A 440 7.73 -43.44 20.85
C GLU A 440 7.98 -43.48 22.37
N THR A 441 8.97 -42.73 22.86
CA THR A 441 9.43 -42.79 24.25
C THR A 441 9.27 -41.49 25.04
N GLY A 442 8.73 -40.44 24.44
CA GLY A 442 8.71 -39.08 25.00
C GLY A 442 8.25 -38.05 23.98
N TYR A 443 8.84 -36.85 24.02
CA TYR A 443 8.45 -35.72 23.17
C TYR A 443 9.64 -34.86 22.70
N GLU A 444 9.45 -34.11 21.62
CA GLU A 444 10.26 -32.95 21.24
C GLU A 444 9.39 -31.68 21.29
N ASN A 445 9.84 -30.65 22.01
CA ASN A 445 9.18 -29.34 22.00
C ASN A 445 9.73 -28.52 20.83
N LEU A 446 8.86 -28.18 19.88
CA LEU A 446 9.20 -27.46 18.65
C LEU A 446 9.25 -25.93 18.86
N THR A 447 8.67 -25.44 19.96
CA THR A 447 8.45 -24.02 20.19
C THR A 447 9.70 -23.29 20.70
N THR A 448 10.05 -22.20 20.02
CA THR A 448 11.26 -21.41 20.30
C THR A 448 10.99 -20.12 21.08
N ALA A 449 9.72 -19.84 21.42
CA ALA A 449 9.34 -18.67 22.21
C ALA A 449 9.72 -18.83 23.70
N ILE A 450 10.32 -17.81 24.29
CA ILE A 450 10.75 -17.79 25.70
C ILE A 450 9.53 -17.89 26.63
N LYS A 451 9.61 -18.71 27.70
CA LYS A 451 8.54 -18.88 28.71
C LYS A 451 9.02 -18.87 30.16
N GLU A 452 10.30 -18.60 30.38
CA GLU A 452 10.92 -18.60 31.70
C GLU A 452 10.69 -17.24 32.38
N PRO A 453 10.05 -17.16 33.58
CA PRO A 453 9.73 -15.88 34.23
C PRO A 453 10.93 -14.95 34.43
N ALA A 454 12.13 -15.53 34.63
CA ALA A 454 13.39 -14.81 34.82
C ALA A 454 13.95 -14.17 33.53
N VAL A 455 13.43 -14.56 32.35
CA VAL A 455 13.90 -14.08 31.03
C VAL A 455 12.83 -13.22 30.34
N MET A 456 11.54 -13.44 30.65
CA MET A 456 10.42 -12.61 30.14
C MET A 456 10.36 -11.20 30.75
N ALA A 457 11.25 -10.85 31.66
CA ALA A 457 11.46 -9.47 32.09
C ALA A 457 12.33 -8.73 31.05
N PRO A 458 11.80 -7.75 30.28
CA PRO A 458 12.60 -6.91 29.38
C PRO A 458 13.64 -6.09 30.14
N HIS A 459 14.84 -6.68 30.26
CA HIS A 459 16.03 -6.12 30.88
C HIS A 459 16.74 -5.15 29.94
N GLY A 460 16.90 -3.91 30.40
CA GLY A 460 18.10 -3.16 30.06
C GLY A 460 19.29 -3.73 30.85
N ALA A 461 20.47 -3.71 30.23
CA ALA A 461 21.71 -4.35 30.67
C ALA A 461 21.71 -5.90 30.65
N GLU A 462 22.53 -6.46 29.77
CA GLU A 462 23.09 -7.79 29.99
C GLU A 462 23.98 -7.77 31.24
N PRO A 463 23.84 -8.72 32.19
CA PRO A 463 24.94 -9.04 33.08
C PRO A 463 26.03 -9.72 32.24
N ALA A 464 27.17 -9.04 32.06
CA ALA A 464 28.26 -9.53 31.22
C ALA A 464 28.68 -10.96 31.62
N ARG A 465 28.33 -11.94 30.77
CA ARG A 465 28.68 -13.35 30.98
C ARG A 465 30.19 -13.50 30.91
N LYS A 466 30.86 -13.58 32.06
CA LYS A 466 32.26 -14.04 32.14
C LYS A 466 32.34 -15.39 31.43
N PRO A 467 33.30 -15.61 30.52
CA PRO A 467 33.40 -16.87 29.79
C PRO A 467 33.71 -17.99 30.78
N VAL A 468 32.78 -18.95 30.91
CA VAL A 468 33.06 -20.21 31.60
C VAL A 468 34.12 -20.94 30.77
N PRO A 469 35.27 -21.31 31.35
CA PRO A 469 36.37 -21.89 30.57
C PRO A 469 35.97 -23.28 30.07
N ILE A 470 35.79 -23.41 28.75
CA ILE A 470 35.55 -24.70 28.11
C ILE A 470 36.82 -25.55 28.29
N ARG A 471 36.77 -26.50 29.23
CA ARG A 471 37.77 -27.56 29.35
C ARG A 471 37.72 -28.41 28.07
N ARG A 472 38.59 -28.09 27.11
CA ARG A 472 38.85 -28.94 25.96
C ARG A 472 39.28 -30.33 26.47
N ARG A 473 38.58 -31.39 26.09
CA ARG A 473 39.17 -32.73 26.10
C ARG A 473 40.26 -32.76 25.02
N PRO A 474 41.43 -33.39 25.25
CA PRO A 474 42.49 -33.43 24.24
C PRO A 474 42.07 -34.24 23.02
N VAL A 475 42.54 -33.82 21.85
CA VAL A 475 42.69 -34.71 20.69
C VAL A 475 44.04 -35.43 20.86
N PRO A 476 44.13 -36.77 20.73
CA PRO A 476 45.41 -37.45 20.64
C PRO A 476 46.07 -37.12 19.30
N ALA A 477 47.32 -36.63 19.33
CA ALA A 477 48.17 -36.60 18.15
C ALA A 477 48.89 -37.96 18.02
N PRO A 478 49.19 -38.44 16.79
CA PRO A 478 50.01 -39.62 16.58
C PRO A 478 51.50 -39.22 16.53
N GLU A 479 52.27 -39.62 17.54
CA GLU A 479 53.73 -39.72 17.45
C GLU A 479 54.19 -41.10 17.93
N CYS A 480 55.38 -41.53 17.49
CA CYS A 480 55.89 -42.89 17.66
C CYS A 480 56.49 -43.13 19.05
N ASP A 481 56.35 -44.37 19.56
CA ASP A 481 57.20 -44.89 20.62
C ASP A 481 58.20 -45.94 20.09
N HIS A 482 59.48 -45.57 20.18
CA HIS A 482 60.62 -46.37 20.63
C HIS A 482 60.86 -47.83 20.18
N GLN A 483 61.96 -47.96 19.41
CA GLN A 483 63.15 -48.80 19.66
C GLN A 483 63.16 -50.34 19.43
N ALA A 484 64.08 -50.69 18.52
CA ALA A 484 65.24 -51.58 18.74
C ALA A 484 65.07 -53.12 18.70
N ASP A 485 65.49 -53.64 17.54
CA ASP A 485 66.60 -54.58 17.38
C ASP A 485 66.47 -56.11 17.61
N ALA A 486 67.16 -56.78 16.69
CA ALA A 486 67.86 -58.06 16.82
C ALA A 486 67.07 -59.38 16.86
N HIS A 487 67.20 -60.07 15.72
CA HIS A 487 67.14 -61.51 15.44
C HIS A 487 65.85 -62.02 14.76
N GLY A 488 65.94 -62.95 13.79
CA GLY A 488 67.16 -63.56 13.25
C GLY A 488 66.87 -64.77 12.37
N THR A 489 66.79 -64.53 11.06
CA THR A 489 66.99 -65.50 9.96
C THR A 489 66.21 -66.82 9.97
N HIS A 490 65.31 -66.97 8.98
CA HIS A 490 65.49 -68.05 8.00
C HIS A 490 65.08 -67.59 6.58
N SER A 491 65.69 -68.22 5.59
CA SER A 491 65.88 -67.79 4.20
C SER A 491 64.69 -67.98 3.23
N THR A 492 64.43 -66.98 2.39
CA THR A 492 64.27 -66.97 0.90
C THR A 492 63.99 -65.51 0.51
N ASP A 493 64.85 -64.72 -0.14
CA ASP A 493 65.50 -64.85 -1.46
C ASP A 493 64.52 -65.19 -2.61
N GLU A 494 64.42 -64.42 -3.70
CA GLU A 494 64.99 -63.09 -4.02
C GLU A 494 64.07 -62.37 -5.06
N SER A 495 64.17 -61.04 -5.22
CA SER A 495 63.42 -60.28 -6.25
C SER A 495 64.21 -60.15 -7.56
N PRO A 496 63.54 -60.03 -8.73
CA PRO A 496 63.92 -58.91 -9.60
C PRO A 496 62.85 -58.34 -10.58
N SER A 497 62.66 -57.01 -10.50
CA SER A 497 63.02 -56.07 -11.60
C SER A 497 62.16 -56.13 -12.93
N PRO A 498 62.57 -55.56 -14.10
CA PRO A 498 62.05 -54.22 -14.48
C PRO A 498 61.59 -54.01 -15.96
N ALA A 499 61.12 -52.78 -16.21
CA ALA A 499 61.12 -51.95 -17.44
C ALA A 499 61.45 -52.55 -18.85
N ALA A 500 60.55 -52.29 -19.82
CA ALA A 500 60.83 -52.20 -21.26
C ALA A 500 59.72 -51.37 -21.99
N ALA A 501 59.91 -51.03 -23.27
CA ALA A 501 58.95 -50.23 -24.07
C ALA A 501 58.83 -50.68 -25.55
N ALA A 502 57.60 -50.63 -26.10
CA ALA A 502 57.23 -50.78 -27.52
C ALA A 502 55.70 -50.51 -27.69
N ALA A 503 55.13 -50.03 -28.80
CA ALA A 503 55.65 -49.30 -29.97
C ALA A 503 54.49 -48.60 -30.74
N GLN A 504 54.82 -47.65 -31.63
CA GLN A 504 54.24 -47.29 -32.96
C GLN A 504 52.73 -47.50 -33.32
N GLN A 505 52.11 -46.79 -34.29
CA GLN A 505 52.18 -45.39 -34.82
C GLN A 505 51.13 -45.22 -35.97
N LEU A 506 50.66 -43.98 -36.24
CA LEU A 506 50.13 -43.42 -37.53
C LEU A 506 48.94 -44.12 -38.27
N ARG A 507 47.80 -43.47 -38.61
CA ARG A 507 47.53 -42.48 -39.71
C ARG A 507 47.92 -42.96 -41.14
N PRO A 508 47.26 -42.50 -42.25
CA PRO A 508 45.91 -41.90 -42.42
C PRO A 508 45.16 -42.17 -43.78
N SER A 509 43.94 -41.61 -43.91
CA SER A 509 43.38 -40.91 -45.10
C SER A 509 42.75 -41.61 -46.34
N LYS A 510 41.69 -40.94 -46.85
CA LYS A 510 41.23 -40.72 -48.25
C LYS A 510 40.43 -41.79 -49.05
N SER A 511 39.54 -41.22 -49.88
CA SER A 511 38.98 -41.65 -51.19
C SER A 511 37.88 -42.74 -51.30
N ASP A 512 36.86 -42.36 -52.08
CA ASP A 512 36.17 -43.09 -53.15
C ASP A 512 35.17 -44.25 -52.88
N ALA A 513 33.92 -43.83 -52.65
CA ALA A 513 32.80 -43.89 -53.64
C ALA A 513 32.01 -45.20 -53.95
N LYS A 514 30.70 -44.96 -54.23
CA LYS A 514 29.75 -45.73 -55.08
C LYS A 514 29.27 -47.10 -54.52
N LEU A 515 28.00 -47.52 -54.60
CA LEU A 515 26.82 -47.13 -55.43
C LEU A 515 25.53 -47.04 -54.57
N LYS A 516 24.64 -46.03 -54.74
CA LYS A 516 23.38 -45.96 -55.56
C LYS A 516 22.17 -46.77 -55.02
N GLN A 517 20.88 -46.51 -55.32
CA GLN A 517 20.10 -45.59 -56.23
C GLN A 517 18.65 -45.51 -55.64
N GLU A 518 17.67 -44.63 -55.93
CA GLU A 518 17.44 -43.36 -56.68
C GLU A 518 17.23 -42.20 -55.64
N TRP A 519 17.13 -40.88 -55.86
CA TRP A 519 17.13 -39.96 -57.03
C TRP A 519 15.78 -39.65 -57.75
N ALA A 520 15.05 -38.58 -57.35
CA ALA A 520 14.29 -37.70 -58.27
C ALA A 520 13.76 -36.37 -57.66
N SER A 521 14.22 -35.22 -58.21
CA SER A 521 13.53 -33.90 -58.19
C SER A 521 14.04 -33.01 -59.35
N PRO A 522 13.16 -32.60 -60.29
CA PRO A 522 13.42 -31.47 -61.20
C PRO A 522 12.17 -30.58 -61.44
N PRO A 523 12.28 -29.43 -62.14
CA PRO A 523 13.35 -28.43 -62.11
C PRO A 523 12.80 -26.97 -61.99
N LEU A 524 13.70 -25.97 -61.97
CA LEU A 524 13.39 -24.57 -62.33
C LEU A 524 13.83 -24.29 -63.78
N PRO A 525 13.12 -23.40 -64.50
CA PRO A 525 13.72 -22.70 -65.65
C PRO A 525 13.52 -21.17 -65.65
N ALA A 526 14.64 -20.47 -65.82
CA ALA A 526 14.88 -19.23 -66.58
C ALA A 526 14.00 -17.96 -66.41
N ALA A 527 14.69 -16.82 -66.27
CA ALA A 527 14.13 -15.47 -66.21
C ALA A 527 14.01 -14.78 -67.59
N THR A 528 13.26 -13.68 -67.66
CA THR A 528 13.31 -12.65 -68.72
C THR A 528 13.46 -11.24 -68.12
N ALA A 529 14.07 -10.32 -68.86
CA ALA A 529 14.74 -9.13 -68.30
C ALA A 529 14.06 -7.77 -68.58
N TYR A 530 14.46 -6.76 -67.78
CA TYR A 530 14.39 -5.30 -68.07
C TYR A 530 12.98 -4.68 -68.16
N ASN A 531 12.73 -3.37 -67.95
CA ASN A 531 13.57 -2.17 -67.70
C ASN A 531 12.75 -1.19 -66.80
N PRO A 532 13.34 -0.21 -66.06
CA PRO A 532 12.57 0.64 -65.15
C PRO A 532 12.11 1.98 -65.77
N ARG A 533 10.99 2.53 -65.26
CA ARG A 533 10.72 3.99 -65.20
C ARG A 533 9.64 4.33 -64.16
N GLU A 534 9.58 5.60 -63.78
CA GLU A 534 8.87 6.09 -62.59
C GLU A 534 7.32 6.04 -62.68
N ILE A 535 6.64 6.07 -61.52
CA ILE A 535 5.60 7.07 -61.17
C ILE A 535 5.22 6.98 -59.67
N SER A 536 4.92 8.16 -59.08
CA SER A 536 4.27 8.46 -57.78
C SER A 536 4.49 7.55 -56.55
N ALA A 537 4.92 8.17 -55.43
CA ALA A 537 4.67 7.64 -54.10
C ALA A 537 3.29 8.10 -53.59
N GLU A 538 2.43 7.16 -53.19
CA GLU A 538 1.17 7.48 -52.50
C GLU A 538 0.80 6.37 -51.47
N ALA A 539 -0.08 6.69 -50.53
CA ALA A 539 -0.12 6.05 -49.21
C ALA A 539 -1.04 4.81 -49.08
N PHE A 540 -0.65 3.88 -48.21
CA PHE A 540 -1.52 2.89 -47.56
C PHE A 540 -1.06 2.66 -46.10
N PRO A 541 -1.92 2.16 -45.20
CA PRO A 541 -2.45 3.02 -44.14
C PRO A 541 -1.75 2.88 -42.78
N ALA A 542 -1.93 3.90 -41.94
CA ALA A 542 -1.57 3.82 -40.53
C ALA A 542 -2.47 2.82 -39.77
N PRO A 543 -1.96 2.12 -38.74
CA PRO A 543 -2.79 1.30 -37.85
C PRO A 543 -3.78 2.19 -37.09
N VAL A 544 -4.98 1.65 -36.81
CA VAL A 544 -6.09 2.37 -36.20
C VAL A 544 -5.70 2.92 -34.82
N GLY A 545 -5.79 4.24 -34.66
CA GLY A 545 -5.57 4.91 -33.38
C GLY A 545 -6.73 4.68 -32.42
N VAL A 546 -6.43 4.41 -31.15
CA VAL A 546 -7.43 4.43 -30.07
C VAL A 546 -7.95 5.86 -29.93
N ALA A 547 -9.27 6.03 -29.90
CA ALA A 547 -9.90 7.33 -29.81
C ALA A 547 -9.52 8.07 -28.51
N ALA A 548 -9.30 9.37 -28.60
CA ALA A 548 -9.10 10.21 -27.42
C ALA A 548 -10.45 10.58 -26.79
N ASP A 549 -10.52 10.60 -25.46
CA ASP A 549 -11.67 11.02 -24.64
C ASP A 549 -12.17 12.44 -25.05
N GLU A 550 -13.21 12.48 -25.89
CA GLU A 550 -13.52 13.59 -26.81
C GLU A 550 -14.42 14.68 -26.18
N HIS A 551 -14.38 14.86 -24.86
CA HIS A 551 -15.37 15.69 -24.14
C HIS A 551 -14.82 16.88 -23.35
N LEU A 552 -13.52 17.18 -23.42
CA LEU A 552 -12.96 18.45 -22.96
C LEU A 552 -11.79 18.89 -23.86
N PRO A 553 -11.70 20.19 -24.24
CA PRO A 553 -10.67 20.69 -25.16
C PRO A 553 -9.25 20.54 -24.59
N PRO A 554 -8.22 20.53 -25.47
CA PRO A 554 -6.83 20.60 -25.03
C PRO A 554 -6.53 21.93 -24.33
N PRO A 555 -5.57 21.97 -23.39
CA PRO A 555 -5.22 23.19 -22.66
C PRO A 555 -4.66 24.26 -23.62
N PRO A 556 -5.06 25.54 -23.48
CA PRO A 556 -4.56 26.62 -24.33
C PRO A 556 -3.07 26.88 -24.08
N PRO A 557 -2.29 27.24 -25.13
CA PRO A 557 -0.88 27.58 -24.95
C PRO A 557 -0.73 28.91 -24.18
N TYR A 558 0.18 28.95 -23.20
CA TYR A 558 0.55 30.19 -22.53
C TYR A 558 1.14 31.19 -23.55
N PRO A 559 0.67 32.46 -23.58
CA PRO A 559 1.20 33.46 -24.51
C PRO A 559 2.67 33.77 -24.18
N GLY A 560 3.55 33.56 -25.16
CA GLY A 560 4.97 33.85 -25.04
C GLY A 560 5.24 35.36 -25.03
N LEU A 561 5.54 35.92 -23.87
CA LEU A 561 5.84 37.35 -23.72
C LEU A 561 7.20 37.70 -24.33
N SER A 562 7.17 38.38 -25.49
CA SER A 562 8.31 39.14 -26.00
C SER A 562 8.65 40.29 -25.03
N ALA A 563 9.94 40.49 -24.75
CA ALA A 563 10.40 41.44 -23.74
C ALA A 563 11.05 42.68 -24.38
N SER A 564 10.30 43.79 -24.44
CA SER A 564 10.85 45.12 -24.73
C SER A 564 11.61 45.69 -23.52
N PRO A 565 12.72 46.43 -23.70
CA PRO A 565 13.57 46.89 -22.59
C PRO A 565 13.33 48.36 -22.17
N ALA A 566 13.16 48.61 -20.87
CA ALA A 566 13.33 49.91 -20.20
C ALA A 566 13.28 49.72 -18.65
N PRO A 567 13.67 50.72 -17.84
CA PRO A 567 14.99 51.36 -17.78
C PRO A 567 15.69 51.07 -16.43
N GLU A 568 16.89 51.60 -16.20
CA GLU A 568 17.65 51.38 -14.95
C GLU A 568 17.19 52.31 -13.80
N LEU A 569 17.19 51.78 -12.56
CA LEU A 569 17.05 52.54 -11.32
C LEU A 569 18.04 52.05 -10.24
N PRO A 570 18.56 52.93 -9.37
CA PRO A 570 19.78 52.66 -8.59
C PRO A 570 19.57 51.80 -7.34
N LEU A 571 20.58 50.97 -7.03
CA LEU A 571 20.62 50.08 -5.87
C LEU A 571 20.78 50.85 -4.54
N ARG A 572 19.85 50.65 -3.60
CA ARG A 572 20.01 51.09 -2.19
C ARG A 572 20.52 49.93 -1.31
N ARG A 573 21.51 50.23 -0.46
CA ARG A 573 22.28 49.24 0.31
C ARG A 573 21.86 49.26 1.79
N ALA A 574 21.11 48.26 2.24
CA ALA A 574 20.79 48.11 3.66
C ALA A 574 22.00 47.52 4.44
N GLN A 575 22.31 48.10 5.60
CA GLN A 575 23.37 47.62 6.49
C GLN A 575 22.79 46.71 7.59
N SER A 576 23.58 45.74 8.03
CA SER A 576 23.29 44.88 9.19
C SER A 576 24.06 45.37 10.42
N SER A 577 23.40 45.40 11.58
CA SER A 577 24.04 45.49 12.90
C SER A 577 23.50 44.39 13.82
N SER A 578 24.27 44.03 14.86
CA SER A 578 23.97 42.89 15.71
C SER A 578 24.61 43.00 17.09
N ALA A 579 23.89 42.53 18.11
CA ALA A 579 24.30 42.31 19.50
C ALA A 579 24.59 43.57 20.35
N LEU A 580 23.99 43.60 21.55
CA LEU A 580 24.70 43.49 22.82
C LEU A 580 23.71 43.08 23.93
N SER A 581 24.21 42.86 25.16
CA SER A 581 23.48 42.18 26.24
C SER A 581 23.70 42.81 27.62
N SER A 582 22.81 42.48 28.58
CA SER A 582 22.92 42.67 30.04
C SER A 582 22.95 44.10 30.61
N GLY A 583 22.24 44.33 31.73
CA GLY A 583 22.25 45.57 32.53
C GLY A 583 21.07 45.65 33.50
N ALA A 584 21.30 46.02 34.77
CA ALA A 584 20.33 45.85 35.86
C ALA A 584 19.56 47.13 36.28
N ALA A 585 18.31 46.92 36.70
CA ALA A 585 17.61 47.46 37.88
C ALA A 585 17.46 48.99 38.20
N ALA A 586 16.28 49.30 38.78
CA ALA A 586 15.86 50.50 39.53
C ALA A 586 15.73 51.84 38.75
N GLY A 587 14.74 52.72 39.04
CA GLY A 587 13.67 52.64 40.05
C GLY A 587 12.54 53.68 39.88
N ALA A 588 11.53 53.59 40.75
CA ALA A 588 10.26 54.37 40.86
C ALA A 588 10.46 55.91 41.06
N PRO A 589 9.43 56.80 41.01
CA PRO A 589 7.95 56.61 41.10
C PRO A 589 7.17 57.17 39.87
N SER A 590 5.85 57.50 39.82
CA SER A 590 4.79 57.69 40.83
C SER A 590 3.34 57.41 40.31
N SER A 591 2.33 58.07 40.91
CA SER A 591 0.89 58.15 40.58
C SER A 591 0.37 59.53 41.06
N PRO A 592 -0.91 59.96 40.94
CA PRO A 592 -2.15 59.34 40.40
C PRO A 592 -2.81 60.18 39.26
N GLY A 593 -3.95 59.80 38.64
CA GLY A 593 -4.76 58.58 38.70
C GLY A 593 -6.17 58.76 38.08
N VAL A 594 -6.98 57.69 38.07
CA VAL A 594 -8.39 57.59 37.59
C VAL A 594 -8.59 57.58 36.05
N SER A 595 -9.43 56.65 35.57
CA SER A 595 -9.74 56.37 34.15
C SER A 595 -11.06 57.04 33.69
N PRO A 596 -11.36 57.02 32.38
CA PRO A 596 -12.30 56.00 31.86
C PRO A 596 -11.73 55.13 30.72
N HIS A 597 -12.46 54.06 30.36
CA HIS A 597 -12.08 53.10 29.31
C HIS A 597 -12.24 53.62 27.87
N PRO A 598 -11.28 53.28 26.98
CA PRO A 598 -11.49 53.12 25.54
C PRO A 598 -11.20 51.62 25.15
N PRO A 599 -11.14 51.19 23.87
CA PRO A 599 -11.99 50.10 23.39
C PRO A 599 -11.36 48.70 23.50
N GLN A 600 -12.20 47.66 23.38
CA GLN A 600 -11.76 46.27 23.28
C GLN A 600 -10.87 46.07 22.05
N GLN A 601 -9.63 45.63 22.26
CA GLN A 601 -8.77 45.14 21.19
C GLN A 601 -9.23 43.75 20.76
N ALA A 602 -9.25 43.50 19.44
CA ALA A 602 -9.56 42.18 18.90
C ALA A 602 -8.59 41.14 19.49
N ALA A 603 -9.14 40.05 20.04
CA ALA A 603 -8.36 39.05 20.73
C ALA A 603 -7.29 38.44 19.81
N THR A 604 -6.04 38.40 20.28
CA THR A 604 -4.99 37.63 19.64
C THR A 604 -5.36 36.14 19.75
N MET A 605 -5.62 35.51 18.61
CA MET A 605 -5.85 34.06 18.54
C MET A 605 -4.69 33.32 19.22
N PRO A 606 -4.96 32.25 20.00
CA PRO A 606 -3.91 31.45 20.60
C PRO A 606 -2.89 31.00 19.55
N VAL A 607 -1.61 31.02 19.90
CA VAL A 607 -0.55 30.46 19.06
C VAL A 607 -0.81 28.97 18.93
N ASP A 608 -1.10 28.53 17.71
CA ASP A 608 -1.36 27.13 17.36
C ASP A 608 -0.27 26.22 17.96
N THR A 609 -0.66 25.32 18.86
CA THR A 609 0.27 24.37 19.47
C THR A 609 0.87 23.52 18.37
N LYS A 610 2.18 23.68 18.13
CA LYS A 610 2.90 23.05 17.00
C LYS A 610 2.44 21.60 16.80
N GLN A 611 1.73 21.36 15.69
CA GLN A 611 1.54 19.99 15.23
C GLN A 611 2.94 19.33 15.09
N PRO A 612 3.11 18.08 15.55
CA PRO A 612 4.38 17.40 15.42
C PRO A 612 4.75 17.28 13.95
N ASP A 613 5.98 17.66 13.59
CA ASP A 613 6.49 17.47 12.22
C ASP A 613 6.33 16.00 11.84
N SER A 614 5.63 15.74 10.74
CA SER A 614 5.21 14.39 10.40
C SER A 614 6.41 13.44 10.34
N ILE A 615 6.22 12.21 10.86
CA ILE A 615 7.28 11.20 10.94
C ILE A 615 7.98 11.01 9.58
N TRP A 616 7.23 11.14 8.49
CA TRP A 616 7.72 11.11 7.12
C TRP A 616 8.68 12.27 6.77
N LYS A 617 8.36 13.53 7.14
CA LYS A 617 9.27 14.68 7.00
C LYS A 617 10.55 14.49 7.82
N SER A 618 10.45 13.91 9.01
CA SER A 618 11.61 13.65 9.88
C SER A 618 12.50 12.52 9.32
N ALA A 619 11.90 11.44 8.83
CA ALA A 619 12.58 10.32 8.19
C ALA A 619 13.29 10.76 6.90
N ILE A 620 12.62 11.49 6.00
CA ILE A 620 13.25 12.06 4.80
C ILE A 620 14.29 13.12 5.16
N GLY A 621 14.03 13.95 6.17
CA GLY A 621 14.98 14.94 6.66
C GLY A 621 16.31 14.31 7.07
N SER A 622 16.23 13.15 7.74
CA SER A 622 17.34 12.33 8.24
C SER A 622 18.03 11.53 7.13
N ALA A 623 17.27 10.83 6.29
CA ALA A 623 17.78 10.06 5.15
C ALA A 623 18.52 10.96 4.14
N GLN A 624 17.97 12.15 3.83
CA GLN A 624 18.67 13.16 3.03
C GLN A 624 19.92 13.70 3.71
N TYR A 625 19.95 13.83 5.05
CA TYR A 625 21.15 14.25 5.79
C TYR A 625 22.27 13.22 5.62
N PHE A 626 21.98 11.94 5.88
CA PHE A 626 22.91 10.82 5.74
C PHE A 626 23.40 10.68 4.28
N ALA A 627 22.47 10.63 3.32
CA ALA A 627 22.78 10.57 1.89
C ALA A 627 23.63 11.76 1.39
N SER A 628 23.42 12.97 1.94
CA SER A 628 24.14 14.17 1.49
C SER A 628 25.65 14.13 1.78
N GLY A 629 26.11 13.29 2.70
CA GLY A 629 27.54 13.09 2.98
C GLY A 629 28.30 12.35 1.86
N LEU A 630 27.59 11.58 1.02
CA LEU A 630 28.19 10.71 -0.01
C LEU A 630 28.41 11.38 -1.38
N ILE A 631 27.93 12.62 -1.57
CA ILE A 631 28.07 13.38 -2.82
C ILE A 631 28.89 14.65 -2.55
N SER A 632 30.20 14.56 -2.80
CA SER A 632 31.25 15.26 -2.06
C SER A 632 31.46 16.76 -2.31
N HIS A 633 30.78 17.38 -3.28
CA HIS A 633 31.05 18.78 -3.67
C HIS A 633 29.77 19.64 -3.78
N PRO A 634 29.68 20.81 -3.09
CA PRO A 634 28.56 21.73 -3.19
C PRO A 634 28.71 22.77 -4.32
N SER A 635 29.86 22.81 -5.00
CA SER A 635 30.16 23.76 -6.08
C SER A 635 31.11 23.17 -7.11
N GLU A 636 30.83 23.36 -8.39
CA GLU A 636 31.77 23.11 -9.51
C GLU A 636 32.28 24.46 -10.04
N SER A 637 33.51 24.47 -10.58
CA SER A 637 34.19 25.68 -11.08
C SER A 637 34.94 25.38 -12.38
N THR A 638 34.78 26.26 -13.38
CA THR A 638 35.65 26.34 -14.56
C THR A 638 36.63 27.52 -14.40
N ARG A 639 37.31 27.92 -15.49
CA ARG A 639 38.28 29.03 -15.49
C ARG A 639 37.68 30.41 -15.18
N HIS A 640 36.40 30.59 -15.48
CA HIS A 640 35.69 31.88 -15.49
C HIS A 640 34.37 31.86 -14.70
N CYS A 641 33.77 30.67 -14.52
CA CYS A 641 32.44 30.52 -13.95
C CYS A 641 32.45 29.49 -12.79
N SER A 642 31.53 29.62 -11.85
CA SER A 642 31.22 28.60 -10.84
C SER A 642 29.73 28.47 -10.65
N ILE A 643 29.27 27.23 -10.41
CA ILE A 643 27.89 26.96 -10.05
C ILE A 643 27.87 26.33 -8.67
N ILE A 644 27.22 27.01 -7.72
CA ILE A 644 26.94 26.50 -6.37
C ILE A 644 25.53 25.93 -6.36
N ARG A 645 25.34 24.74 -5.77
CA ARG A 645 24.01 24.18 -5.50
C ARG A 645 23.63 24.45 -4.05
N HIS A 646 22.50 25.13 -3.86
CA HIS A 646 21.93 25.45 -2.53
C HIS A 646 20.95 24.39 -2.04
N THR A 647 20.45 23.55 -2.96
CA THR A 647 19.65 22.37 -2.65
C THR A 647 20.52 21.17 -2.24
N ARG A 648 19.90 20.22 -1.53
CA ARG A 648 20.56 18.98 -1.08
C ARG A 648 20.95 18.10 -2.27
N ALA A 649 21.89 17.17 -2.05
CA ALA A 649 22.42 16.31 -3.12
C ALA A 649 21.45 15.21 -3.55
N LEU A 650 20.57 14.78 -2.65
CA LEU A 650 19.41 13.95 -2.93
C LEU A 650 18.17 14.84 -2.96
N ILE A 651 17.41 14.76 -4.05
CA ILE A 651 16.20 15.55 -4.32
C ILE A 651 15.05 14.57 -4.51
N TRP A 652 14.07 14.64 -3.62
CA TRP A 652 12.83 13.87 -3.76
C TRP A 652 11.94 14.56 -4.79
N TYR A 653 11.42 13.82 -5.77
CA TYR A 653 10.38 14.32 -6.65
C TYR A 653 9.13 14.54 -5.81
N SER A 654 8.52 15.71 -5.94
CA SER A 654 7.33 16.15 -5.22
C SER A 654 6.28 16.77 -6.15
N GLY A 655 6.17 16.25 -7.38
CA GLY A 655 5.30 16.81 -8.42
C GLY A 655 5.82 18.13 -9.03
N PRO A 656 4.93 18.96 -9.59
CA PRO A 656 5.33 20.15 -10.36
C PRO A 656 6.16 21.20 -9.63
N SER A 657 6.17 21.22 -8.29
CA SER A 657 6.97 22.15 -7.48
C SER A 657 8.42 21.68 -7.25
N THR A 658 8.79 20.46 -7.69
CA THR A 658 10.14 19.92 -7.55
C THR A 658 11.18 20.85 -8.18
N SER A 659 12.17 21.30 -7.41
CA SER A 659 13.11 22.31 -7.89
C SER A 659 14.53 22.23 -7.32
N VAL A 660 15.47 22.81 -8.07
CA VAL A 660 16.91 22.86 -7.81
C VAL A 660 17.37 24.30 -7.80
N SER A 661 17.61 24.85 -6.60
CA SER A 661 18.22 26.18 -6.45
C SER A 661 19.74 26.12 -6.67
N ILE A 662 20.23 26.85 -7.67
CA ILE A 662 21.65 27.09 -7.92
C ILE A 662 21.95 28.60 -7.97
N THR A 663 23.19 29.00 -7.67
CA THR A 663 23.69 30.34 -8.01
C THR A 663 24.87 30.23 -8.95
N ILE A 664 24.83 31.02 -10.01
CA ILE A 664 25.89 31.16 -11.02
C ILE A 664 26.75 32.35 -10.63
N LEU A 665 28.05 32.11 -10.50
CA LEU A 665 29.08 33.11 -10.27
C LEU A 665 29.97 33.17 -11.50
N SER A 666 30.41 34.36 -11.89
CA SER A 666 31.22 34.56 -13.09
C SER A 666 32.10 35.81 -12.97
N ASP A 667 33.35 35.74 -13.42
CA ASP A 667 34.22 36.93 -13.48
C ASP A 667 33.70 37.93 -14.52
N GLU A 668 33.34 37.47 -15.71
CA GLU A 668 32.63 38.24 -16.74
C GLU A 668 31.09 38.22 -16.56
N PRO A 669 30.33 39.17 -17.17
CA PRO A 669 28.86 39.11 -17.22
C PRO A 669 28.37 37.85 -17.95
N LEU A 670 27.17 37.36 -17.59
CA LEU A 670 26.58 36.19 -18.26
C LEU A 670 25.95 36.59 -19.61
N PRO A 671 26.02 35.75 -20.66
CA PRO A 671 25.39 36.03 -21.95
C PRO A 671 23.87 36.26 -21.85
N SER A 672 23.34 37.20 -22.63
CA SER A 672 21.90 37.42 -22.75
C SER A 672 21.16 36.15 -23.21
N ALA A 673 21.65 35.52 -24.28
CA ALA A 673 21.19 34.24 -24.83
C ALA A 673 21.85 33.01 -24.15
N ARG A 674 21.99 33.02 -22.83
CA ARG A 674 22.41 31.84 -22.05
C ARG A 674 21.23 30.86 -21.90
N THR A 675 21.52 29.57 -21.93
CA THR A 675 20.52 28.51 -21.68
C THR A 675 21.02 27.55 -20.61
N LEU A 676 20.10 26.98 -19.84
CA LEU A 676 20.40 26.06 -18.75
C LEU A 676 19.78 24.68 -19.06
N TRP A 677 20.63 23.67 -19.09
CA TRP A 677 20.27 22.31 -19.52
C TRP A 677 20.47 21.31 -18.40
N MET A 678 19.53 20.38 -18.21
CA MET A 678 19.71 19.24 -17.33
C MET A 678 20.27 18.06 -18.13
N GLN A 679 21.47 17.61 -17.76
CA GLN A 679 22.16 16.47 -18.37
C GLN A 679 22.11 15.25 -17.43
N GLN A 680 21.66 14.10 -17.93
CA GLN A 680 21.73 12.82 -17.21
C GLN A 680 23.19 12.28 -17.18
N LYS A 681 23.61 11.72 -16.04
CA LYS A 681 24.94 11.15 -15.82
C LYS A 681 24.84 9.64 -15.57
N GLY A 682 25.33 8.84 -16.51
CA GLY A 682 25.72 7.44 -16.28
C GLY A 682 27.22 7.33 -15.98
N TYR A 683 27.64 6.28 -15.26
CA TYR A 683 29.06 6.09 -14.92
C TYR A 683 29.89 5.65 -16.15
N SER A 684 31.16 6.00 -16.15
CA SER A 684 32.06 5.89 -17.32
C SER A 684 32.87 4.60 -17.34
N GLY A 685 32.63 3.79 -18.36
CA GLY A 685 33.58 2.81 -18.90
C GLY A 685 33.41 2.76 -20.43
N ASN A 686 34.48 2.52 -21.20
CA ASN A 686 34.45 2.70 -22.66
C ASN A 686 33.42 1.82 -23.39
N VAL A 687 33.01 0.69 -22.78
CA VAL A 687 31.93 -0.19 -23.26
C VAL A 687 30.57 0.56 -23.36
N GLY A 688 30.30 1.50 -22.45
CA GLY A 688 29.01 2.22 -22.36
C GLY A 688 28.74 3.20 -23.51
N MET A 689 29.75 3.55 -24.31
CA MET A 689 29.57 4.34 -25.54
C MET A 689 29.00 3.51 -26.68
N ALA A 690 29.44 2.25 -26.83
CA ALA A 690 29.07 1.38 -27.94
C ALA A 690 27.57 1.02 -27.93
N LEU A 691 27.02 0.63 -26.76
CA LEU A 691 25.59 0.28 -26.66
C LEU A 691 24.64 1.45 -26.97
N LYS A 692 25.03 2.70 -26.69
CA LYS A 692 24.15 3.85 -26.95
C LYS A 692 24.08 4.25 -28.43
N ALA A 693 25.09 3.92 -29.23
CA ALA A 693 25.03 4.09 -30.68
C ALA A 693 24.06 3.10 -31.35
N PHE A 694 23.86 1.92 -30.75
CA PHE A 694 23.03 0.85 -31.31
C PHE A 694 21.52 1.01 -31.07
N ALA A 695 21.10 1.98 -30.25
CA ALA A 695 19.74 2.10 -29.72
C ALA A 695 18.93 3.32 -30.22
N GLY A 696 19.45 4.11 -31.15
CA GLY A 696 18.70 5.16 -31.89
C GLY A 696 18.24 6.41 -31.12
N THR A 697 18.17 6.39 -29.78
CA THR A 697 17.59 7.50 -28.99
C THR A 697 18.56 8.68 -28.79
N THR A 698 18.27 9.81 -29.43
CA THR A 698 19.03 11.08 -29.34
C THR A 698 18.22 12.15 -28.58
N SER A 699 18.31 12.26 -27.26
CA SER A 699 19.46 12.88 -26.59
C SER A 699 19.30 12.86 -25.05
N SER A 700 20.40 12.96 -24.29
CA SER A 700 20.37 12.88 -22.81
C SER A 700 20.35 14.25 -22.09
N TRP A 701 19.71 15.26 -22.70
CA TRP A 701 19.75 16.66 -22.28
C TRP A 701 18.35 17.30 -22.41
N VAL A 702 17.83 17.90 -21.33
CA VAL A 702 16.53 18.60 -21.30
C VAL A 702 16.75 20.09 -21.08
N ASN A 703 16.04 20.96 -21.80
CA ASN A 703 16.06 22.41 -21.56
C ASN A 703 15.27 22.72 -20.29
N VAL A 704 15.89 23.39 -19.32
CA VAL A 704 15.28 23.74 -18.04
C VAL A 704 15.56 25.21 -17.69
N THR A 705 15.75 26.04 -18.71
CA THR A 705 15.99 27.49 -18.56
C THR A 705 14.78 28.16 -17.90
N PRO A 706 14.91 28.79 -16.71
CA PRO A 706 13.77 29.38 -16.01
C PRO A 706 13.09 30.50 -16.78
N ALA A 707 11.76 30.41 -16.91
CA ALA A 707 10.98 31.29 -17.78
C ALA A 707 10.70 32.69 -17.19
N ARG A 708 10.75 32.87 -15.87
CA ARG A 708 10.32 34.12 -15.20
C ARG A 708 11.41 34.74 -14.33
N ARG A 709 11.59 36.05 -14.46
CA ARG A 709 12.38 36.86 -13.53
C ARG A 709 11.61 37.06 -12.22
N ALA A 710 12.30 36.99 -11.10
CA ALA A 710 11.80 37.31 -9.76
C ALA A 710 12.75 38.27 -9.05
N ALA A 711 12.22 39.04 -8.11
CA ALA A 711 13.00 39.85 -7.17
C ALA A 711 13.40 39.03 -5.93
N VAL A 712 14.32 39.56 -5.13
CA VAL A 712 14.75 38.91 -3.87
C VAL A 712 13.62 38.87 -2.84
N SER A 713 12.71 39.85 -2.87
CA SER A 713 11.46 39.91 -2.09
C SER A 713 10.53 38.72 -2.31
N ASP A 714 10.56 38.14 -3.51
CA ASP A 714 9.59 37.13 -3.94
C ASP A 714 10.03 35.73 -3.49
N THR A 715 11.19 35.64 -2.83
CA THR A 715 11.76 34.43 -2.26
C THR A 715 11.68 34.48 -0.74
N SER A 716 11.15 33.43 -0.11
CA SER A 716 11.06 33.36 1.35
C SER A 716 12.41 33.58 2.03
N GLU A 717 12.43 34.36 3.12
CA GLU A 717 13.67 34.73 3.81
C GLU A 717 14.52 33.51 4.24
N ALA A 718 13.89 32.39 4.58
CA ALA A 718 14.60 31.16 4.96
C ALA A 718 15.50 30.61 3.83
N VAL A 719 15.00 30.68 2.58
CA VAL A 719 15.75 30.28 1.38
C VAL A 719 16.87 31.27 1.09
N GLU A 720 16.58 32.58 1.15
CA GLU A 720 17.57 33.64 0.93
C GLU A 720 18.71 33.57 1.95
N ARG A 721 18.40 33.47 3.24
CA ARG A 721 19.38 33.28 4.33
C ARG A 721 20.24 32.03 4.12
N SER A 722 19.75 30.99 3.43
CA SER A 722 20.56 29.82 3.07
C SER A 722 21.48 30.07 1.88
N ILE A 723 21.00 30.72 0.83
CA ILE A 723 21.80 31.10 -0.35
C ILE A 723 22.99 31.97 0.09
N GLN A 724 22.72 33.01 0.89
CA GLN A 724 23.75 33.88 1.47
C GLN A 724 24.79 33.13 2.32
N ARG A 725 24.35 32.13 3.10
CA ARG A 725 25.23 31.28 3.93
C ARG A 725 26.20 30.48 3.08
N ASP A 726 25.74 29.89 1.99
CA ASP A 726 26.56 29.06 1.11
C ASP A 726 27.47 29.88 0.20
N LEU A 727 27.02 31.07 -0.26
CA LEU A 727 27.88 32.06 -0.91
C LEU A 727 29.04 32.47 0.02
N LYS A 728 28.77 32.76 1.29
CA LYS A 728 29.80 33.07 2.30
C LYS A 728 30.74 31.89 2.56
N ARG A 729 30.24 30.64 2.52
CA ARG A 729 31.06 29.41 2.62
C ARG A 729 31.97 29.22 1.40
N PHE A 730 31.45 29.45 0.19
CA PHE A 730 32.25 29.39 -1.04
C PHE A 730 33.35 30.47 -1.04
N ALA A 731 32.99 31.73 -0.74
CA ALA A 731 33.96 32.83 -0.66
C ALA A 731 35.10 32.57 0.34
N LYS A 732 34.81 31.91 1.49
CA LYS A 732 35.85 31.50 2.46
C LYS A 732 36.76 30.37 1.95
N LYS A 733 36.30 29.53 1.01
CA LYS A 733 37.07 28.40 0.44
C LYS A 733 37.70 28.71 -0.93
N ALA A 734 37.27 29.76 -1.62
CA ALA A 734 37.69 30.10 -2.96
C ALA A 734 39.21 30.37 -3.06
N SER A 735 39.89 29.64 -3.93
CA SER A 735 41.34 29.73 -4.15
C SER A 735 41.68 30.13 -5.58
N GLY A 736 42.87 30.74 -5.76
CA GLY A 736 43.31 31.22 -7.07
C GLY A 736 42.28 32.11 -7.78
N ARG A 737 41.93 31.74 -9.01
CA ARG A 737 41.00 32.51 -9.88
C ARG A 737 39.56 32.53 -9.39
N GLN A 738 39.12 31.54 -8.59
CA GLN A 738 37.75 31.47 -8.05
C GLN A 738 37.37 32.72 -7.24
N LYS A 739 38.35 33.43 -6.65
CA LYS A 739 38.14 34.69 -5.92
C LYS A 739 37.62 35.84 -6.81
N LYS A 740 37.70 35.72 -8.14
CA LYS A 740 37.15 36.69 -9.09
C LYS A 740 35.71 36.40 -9.52
N HIS A 741 35.20 35.19 -9.26
CA HIS A 741 33.85 34.82 -9.68
C HIS A 741 32.84 35.45 -8.73
N ILE A 742 32.18 36.53 -9.16
CA ILE A 742 31.12 37.18 -8.37
C ILE A 742 29.74 36.61 -8.72
N PRO A 743 28.79 36.52 -7.77
CA PRO A 743 27.42 36.12 -8.07
C PRO A 743 26.82 37.02 -9.16
N ARG A 744 26.07 36.41 -10.08
CA ARG A 744 25.35 37.10 -11.16
C ARG A 744 23.86 36.80 -11.09
N GLU A 745 23.51 35.51 -10.95
CA GLU A 745 22.13 35.05 -11.00
C GLU A 745 21.91 33.83 -10.10
N THR A 746 20.77 33.78 -9.39
CA THR A 746 20.24 32.58 -8.75
C THR A 746 19.11 32.02 -9.59
N HIS A 747 19.17 30.74 -9.93
CA HIS A 747 18.16 30.02 -10.71
C HIS A 747 17.47 29.00 -9.81
N ILE A 748 16.15 29.09 -9.70
CA ILE A 748 15.28 28.09 -9.06
C ILE A 748 14.66 27.26 -10.18
N VAL A 749 15.39 26.21 -10.57
CA VAL A 749 15.11 25.39 -11.75
C VAL A 749 14.06 24.36 -11.42
N ARG A 750 13.01 24.22 -12.24
CA ARG A 750 12.01 23.16 -12.07
C ARG A 750 12.51 21.83 -12.65
N ILE A 751 12.22 20.73 -11.97
CA ILE A 751 12.44 19.36 -12.48
C ILE A 751 11.14 18.88 -13.14
N PRO A 752 11.10 18.66 -14.46
CA PRO A 752 9.92 18.12 -15.13
C PRO A 752 9.77 16.61 -14.90
N ALA A 753 8.54 16.10 -14.87
CA ALA A 753 8.23 14.67 -14.76
C ALA A 753 8.94 13.78 -15.79
N THR A 754 9.24 14.31 -16.98
CA THR A 754 10.00 13.63 -18.05
C THR A 754 11.44 13.32 -17.67
N ALA A 755 12.00 13.99 -16.64
CA ALA A 755 13.24 13.56 -16.02
C ALA A 755 12.95 12.32 -15.15
N SER A 756 13.36 11.15 -15.65
CA SER A 756 13.34 9.89 -14.90
C SER A 756 14.10 10.01 -13.57
N ASP A 757 13.96 9.00 -12.72
CA ASP A 757 14.87 8.87 -11.58
C ASP A 757 16.31 8.61 -12.08
N GLY A 758 17.29 9.19 -11.39
CA GLY A 758 18.70 9.03 -11.74
C GLY A 758 19.60 10.19 -11.29
N TYR A 759 20.86 10.15 -11.72
CA TYR A 759 21.85 11.20 -11.46
C TYR A 759 21.85 12.24 -12.58
N PHE A 760 21.81 13.51 -12.20
CA PHE A 760 21.74 14.66 -13.11
C PHE A 760 22.71 15.76 -12.70
N ARG A 761 23.03 16.64 -13.64
CA ARG A 761 23.61 17.95 -13.37
C ARG A 761 22.99 19.01 -14.27
N LEU A 762 22.99 20.25 -13.80
CA LEU A 762 22.67 21.41 -14.63
C LEU A 762 23.93 21.87 -15.37
N VAL A 763 23.78 22.33 -16.60
CA VAL A 763 24.87 22.77 -17.47
C VAL A 763 24.49 24.10 -18.08
N LEU A 764 25.30 25.12 -17.81
CA LEU A 764 25.15 26.46 -18.36
C LEU A 764 25.81 26.51 -19.74
N CYS A 765 25.06 26.91 -20.74
CA CYS A 765 25.50 27.05 -22.13
C CYS A 765 25.35 28.50 -22.62
N ALA A 766 26.28 28.94 -23.47
CA ALA A 766 26.06 30.08 -24.34
C ALA A 766 25.44 29.58 -25.66
N GLY A 767 24.37 30.24 -26.10
CA GLY A 767 23.71 29.99 -27.38
C GLY A 767 22.37 29.26 -27.28
N ALA A 768 21.59 29.41 -28.36
CA ALA A 768 20.40 28.63 -28.65
C ALA A 768 20.77 27.22 -29.15
N GLU A 769 19.76 26.42 -29.55
CA GLU A 769 19.92 24.96 -29.59
C GLU A 769 20.95 24.44 -30.61
N ALA A 770 21.10 25.10 -31.75
CA ALA A 770 22.06 24.77 -32.81
C ALA A 770 23.45 25.38 -32.57
N GLY A 771 24.08 25.12 -31.41
CA GLY A 771 25.44 25.61 -31.12
C GLY A 771 25.85 25.72 -29.65
N LYS A 772 25.32 24.87 -28.76
CA LYS A 772 25.43 24.99 -27.29
C LYS A 772 26.88 24.93 -26.76
N ARG A 773 27.55 26.09 -26.57
CA ARG A 773 28.89 26.15 -25.97
C ARG A 773 28.80 26.07 -24.45
N VAL A 774 29.21 24.95 -23.86
CA VAL A 774 29.24 24.77 -22.39
C VAL A 774 30.18 25.77 -21.72
N LEU A 775 29.70 26.45 -20.66
CA LEU A 775 30.45 27.41 -19.84
C LEU A 775 30.82 26.84 -18.47
N CYS A 776 29.88 26.15 -17.82
CA CYS A 776 30.06 25.54 -16.49
C CYS A 776 29.04 24.43 -16.25
N GLY A 777 29.40 23.44 -15.43
CA GLY A 777 28.48 22.44 -14.89
C GLY A 777 28.14 22.75 -13.42
N SER A 778 26.98 22.31 -12.95
CA SER A 778 26.69 22.19 -11.52
C SER A 778 27.25 20.87 -11.00
N PRO A 779 27.51 20.77 -9.68
CA PRO A 779 27.64 19.48 -9.02
C PRO A 779 26.49 18.54 -9.34
N VAL A 780 26.81 17.24 -9.45
CA VAL A 780 25.83 16.17 -9.65
C VAL A 780 24.89 16.06 -8.45
N PHE A 781 23.60 15.82 -8.72
CA PHE A 781 22.55 15.51 -7.75
C PHE A 781 21.76 14.27 -8.20
N ARG A 782 21.11 13.58 -7.25
CA ARG A 782 20.22 12.44 -7.48
C ARG A 782 18.78 12.92 -7.39
N VAL A 783 17.99 12.76 -8.45
CA VAL A 783 16.52 12.88 -8.40
C VAL A 783 15.96 11.49 -8.15
N ALA A 784 15.10 11.33 -7.14
CA ALA A 784 14.49 10.05 -6.76
C ALA A 784 13.00 10.23 -6.39
N SER A 785 12.21 9.19 -6.55
CA SER A 785 10.76 9.15 -6.35
C SER A 785 10.33 7.84 -5.66
N THR A 786 9.03 7.67 -5.40
CA THR A 786 8.47 6.40 -4.91
C THR A 786 8.15 5.40 -6.04
N SER A 787 8.63 5.61 -7.27
CA SER A 787 8.38 4.70 -8.39
C SER A 787 8.91 3.29 -8.12
N ALA A 788 8.16 2.27 -8.56
CA ALA A 788 8.59 0.87 -8.55
C ALA A 788 9.55 0.52 -9.71
N ASP A 789 9.79 1.46 -10.63
CA ASP A 789 10.59 1.27 -11.84
C ASP A 789 12.05 0.84 -11.53
N VAL A 790 12.48 -0.22 -12.21
CA VAL A 790 13.85 -0.79 -12.13
C VAL A 790 14.93 0.21 -12.55
N SER A 791 14.57 1.29 -13.25
CA SER A 791 15.47 2.43 -13.52
C SER A 791 16.09 3.03 -12.25
N VAL A 792 15.43 2.93 -11.09
CA VAL A 792 15.92 3.42 -9.79
C VAL A 792 17.30 2.86 -9.41
N VAL A 793 17.69 1.67 -9.86
CA VAL A 793 19.00 1.05 -9.51
C VAL A 793 20.03 1.15 -10.66
N ARG A 794 19.61 1.52 -11.88
CA ARG A 794 20.49 1.57 -13.07
C ARG A 794 21.47 2.75 -13.03
N GLY A 795 22.72 2.48 -12.68
CA GLY A 795 23.85 3.41 -12.84
C GLY A 795 24.52 3.87 -11.55
N ALA A 796 24.17 3.27 -10.41
CA ALA A 796 24.82 3.56 -9.13
C ALA A 796 26.29 3.07 -9.07
N SER A 797 27.09 3.76 -8.26
CA SER A 797 28.47 3.36 -7.93
C SER A 797 28.46 2.45 -6.69
N LEU A 798 29.49 1.62 -6.51
CA LEU A 798 29.75 0.97 -5.21
C LEU A 798 29.81 1.98 -4.06
N SER A 799 30.32 3.19 -4.32
CA SER A 799 30.35 4.30 -3.36
C SER A 799 28.99 4.98 -3.12
N THR A 800 27.96 4.72 -3.95
CA THR A 800 26.60 5.27 -3.77
C THR A 800 25.54 4.20 -3.50
N MET A 801 25.88 2.90 -3.48
CA MET A 801 24.92 1.85 -3.08
C MET A 801 24.26 2.07 -1.71
N PRO A 802 24.92 2.58 -0.65
CA PRO A 802 24.24 2.89 0.61
C PRO A 802 23.16 3.98 0.47
N LEU A 803 23.37 4.92 -0.46
CA LEU A 803 22.38 5.96 -0.80
C LEU A 803 21.20 5.35 -1.55
N GLU A 804 21.44 4.46 -2.52
CA GLU A 804 20.36 3.78 -3.25
C GLU A 804 19.57 2.81 -2.38
N MET A 805 20.22 2.12 -1.44
CA MET A 805 19.54 1.27 -0.47
C MET A 805 18.65 2.11 0.47
N GLY A 806 19.13 3.27 0.92
CA GLY A 806 18.32 4.25 1.66
C GLY A 806 17.17 4.84 0.83
N VAL A 807 17.37 5.12 -0.45
CA VAL A 807 16.32 5.55 -1.39
C VAL A 807 15.29 4.45 -1.59
N LYS A 808 15.69 3.17 -1.71
CA LYS A 808 14.76 2.03 -1.82
C LYS A 808 13.92 1.84 -0.56
N VAL A 809 14.50 1.99 0.63
CA VAL A 809 13.74 1.98 1.89
C VAL A 809 12.75 3.16 1.94
N ALA A 810 13.18 4.36 1.56
CA ALA A 810 12.31 5.54 1.51
C ALA A 810 11.20 5.42 0.46
N SER A 811 11.45 4.79 -0.70
CA SER A 811 10.43 4.56 -1.73
C SER A 811 9.40 3.52 -1.28
N THR A 812 9.82 2.41 -0.63
CA THR A 812 8.90 1.42 -0.04
C THR A 812 8.03 2.03 1.06
N ILE A 813 8.59 2.83 1.96
CA ILE A 813 7.83 3.55 3.00
C ILE A 813 6.86 4.58 2.36
N GLY A 814 7.29 5.24 1.29
CA GLY A 814 6.44 6.17 0.53
C GLY A 814 5.30 5.46 -0.20
N GLN A 815 5.52 4.30 -0.81
CA GLN A 815 4.46 3.48 -1.40
C GLN A 815 3.44 3.03 -0.33
N ALA A 816 3.92 2.56 0.83
CA ALA A 816 3.04 2.19 1.95
C ALA A 816 2.17 3.38 2.43
N MET A 817 2.72 4.60 2.51
CA MET A 817 1.93 5.80 2.83
C MET A 817 0.97 6.21 1.71
N ALA A 818 1.38 6.13 0.44
CA ALA A 818 0.51 6.45 -0.69
C ALA A 818 -0.70 5.50 -0.74
N ASN A 819 -0.47 4.20 -0.56
CA ASN A 819 -1.52 3.18 -0.50
C ASN A 819 -2.46 3.40 0.70
N ARG A 820 -1.92 3.82 1.86
CA ARG A 820 -2.72 4.18 3.04
C ARG A 820 -3.64 5.38 2.79
N TYR A 821 -3.18 6.41 2.07
CA TYR A 821 -4.03 7.55 1.68
C TYR A 821 -5.06 7.19 0.61
N LEU A 822 -4.70 6.35 -0.38
CA LEU A 822 -5.63 5.86 -1.40
C LEU A 822 -6.75 5.00 -0.80
N GLY A 823 -6.43 4.09 0.13
CA GLY A 823 -7.42 3.27 0.83
C GLY A 823 -8.46 4.08 1.61
N MET A 824 -8.06 5.21 2.21
CA MET A 824 -8.98 6.10 2.91
C MET A 824 -9.99 6.82 1.98
N ALA A 825 -9.73 6.93 0.67
CA ALA A 825 -10.73 7.45 -0.27
C ALA A 825 -11.72 6.38 -0.72
N GLY A 826 -11.29 5.11 -0.84
CA GLY A 826 -12.17 3.97 -1.14
C GLY A 826 -13.16 3.69 -0.01
N ALA A 827 -12.72 3.80 1.25
CA ALA A 827 -13.55 3.53 2.42
C ALA A 827 -14.83 4.39 2.55
N VAL A 828 -14.94 5.50 1.82
CA VAL A 828 -16.13 6.39 1.83
C VAL A 828 -17.11 6.07 0.68
N VAL A 829 -16.78 5.13 -0.21
CA VAL A 829 -17.62 4.78 -1.38
C VAL A 829 -18.64 3.69 -1.06
N ASN A 830 -18.34 2.77 -0.13
CA ASN A 830 -19.13 1.55 0.10
C ASN A 830 -20.32 1.70 1.09
N SER A 831 -20.84 2.91 1.34
CA SER A 831 -21.88 3.15 2.36
C SER A 831 -23.22 3.71 1.84
N GLN A 832 -23.41 3.84 0.52
CA GLN A 832 -24.69 4.31 -0.08
C GLN A 832 -25.13 3.57 -1.36
N VAL A 833 -24.79 2.28 -1.51
CA VAL A 833 -25.33 1.43 -2.60
C VAL A 833 -25.84 0.08 -2.07
N SER A 834 -26.79 0.13 -1.13
CA SER A 834 -27.43 -1.08 -0.57
C SER A 834 -28.86 -0.83 -0.10
N ASN A 835 -29.69 -0.26 -0.99
CA ASN A 835 -31.15 -0.27 -0.83
C ASN A 835 -31.86 -0.10 -2.19
N VAL A 836 -33.10 -0.60 -2.27
CA VAL A 836 -34.00 -0.57 -3.46
C VAL A 836 -33.61 -1.50 -4.62
N VAL A 837 -33.80 -2.81 -4.40
CA VAL A 837 -34.42 -3.70 -5.41
C VAL A 837 -35.43 -4.60 -4.70
N THR A 838 -36.74 -4.38 -4.92
CA THR A 838 -37.79 -5.40 -5.14
C THR A 838 -39.19 -4.78 -5.09
N ASN A 839 -39.87 -4.68 -6.24
CA ASN A 839 -41.12 -5.44 -6.45
C ASN A 839 -41.51 -5.43 -7.95
N PRO A 840 -42.03 -6.54 -8.53
CA PRO A 840 -42.30 -6.62 -9.97
C PRO A 840 -43.80 -6.55 -10.31
N THR A 841 -44.20 -5.70 -11.26
CA THR A 841 -45.50 -5.90 -11.95
C THR A 841 -45.52 -5.35 -13.39
N VAL A 842 -46.13 -6.15 -14.28
CA VAL A 842 -46.71 -5.80 -15.60
C VAL A 842 -45.82 -5.08 -16.62
N LYS A 843 -45.33 -5.85 -17.61
CA LYS A 843 -45.22 -5.34 -18.99
C LYS A 843 -46.63 -5.16 -19.57
N LYS A 844 -46.94 -4.00 -20.14
CA LYS A 844 -47.84 -3.94 -21.31
C LYS A 844 -47.46 -2.76 -22.21
N VAL A 845 -47.44 -3.01 -23.52
CA VAL A 845 -47.05 -2.06 -24.56
C VAL A 845 -48.31 -1.61 -25.31
N GLY A 846 -48.34 -0.35 -25.76
CA GLY A 846 -49.19 0.06 -26.87
C GLY A 846 -50.18 1.19 -26.55
N ALA A 847 -49.90 2.36 -27.12
CA ALA A 847 -50.84 3.38 -27.60
C ALA A 847 -52.19 3.56 -26.86
N THR A 848 -52.30 4.66 -26.14
CA THR A 848 -53.46 5.56 -26.32
C THR A 848 -52.93 6.98 -26.33
N ALA A 849 -53.04 7.65 -27.47
CA ALA A 849 -52.69 9.06 -27.59
C ALA A 849 -53.96 9.91 -27.44
N TYR A 850 -53.79 11.11 -26.87
CA TYR A 850 -54.56 12.30 -27.25
C TYR A 850 -56.10 12.21 -27.15
N GLN A 851 -56.67 12.12 -25.93
CA GLN A 851 -57.95 12.79 -25.59
C GLN A 851 -58.31 12.73 -24.09
N SER A 852 -58.01 13.80 -23.37
CA SER A 852 -58.75 14.25 -22.18
C SER A 852 -58.51 15.76 -21.98
N TYR A 853 -58.93 16.54 -22.99
CA TYR A 853 -58.98 17.99 -22.94
C TYR A 853 -60.08 18.43 -21.95
N GLU A 854 -59.89 19.57 -21.30
CA GLU A 854 -60.91 20.45 -20.71
C GLU A 854 -62.15 19.82 -20.01
N ALA A 855 -62.08 19.65 -18.69
CA ALA A 855 -63.26 19.68 -17.82
C ALA A 855 -62.88 20.17 -16.40
N SER A 856 -63.56 21.21 -15.90
CA SER A 856 -63.48 21.78 -14.53
C SER A 856 -62.06 21.99 -13.96
N GLY A 857 -61.50 23.21 -13.87
CA GLY A 857 -62.09 24.52 -14.14
C GLY A 857 -62.65 25.20 -12.88
N LEU A 858 -61.76 25.77 -12.07
CA LEU A 858 -61.99 26.91 -11.17
C LEU A 858 -60.61 27.48 -10.81
N GLY A 859 -60.46 28.81 -10.86
CA GLY A 859 -59.21 29.48 -10.51
C GLY A 859 -59.46 30.53 -9.43
N ASP A 860 -58.48 30.68 -8.54
CA ASP A 860 -58.03 31.94 -7.95
C ASP A 860 -56.81 31.67 -7.03
N THR A 861 -56.12 32.72 -6.55
CA THR A 861 -54.98 32.70 -5.60
C THR A 861 -53.55 32.41 -6.12
N VAL A 862 -53.24 32.65 -7.41
CA VAL A 862 -51.83 32.69 -7.92
C VAL A 862 -51.47 34.03 -8.60
N GLN A 863 -52.17 35.12 -8.27
CA GLN A 863 -51.95 36.45 -8.85
C GLN A 863 -51.25 37.45 -7.88
N ASP A 864 -51.32 37.21 -6.56
CA ASP A 864 -50.95 38.22 -5.53
C ASP A 864 -49.47 38.23 -5.09
N SER A 865 -48.67 37.23 -5.46
CA SER A 865 -47.21 37.24 -5.20
C SER A 865 -46.44 38.13 -6.18
N TRP A 866 -46.87 38.18 -7.45
CA TRP A 866 -46.23 38.89 -8.56
C TRP A 866 -46.32 40.43 -8.52
N GLN A 867 -46.82 40.97 -7.41
CA GLN A 867 -47.01 42.41 -7.21
C GLN A 867 -46.03 43.02 -6.18
N ARG A 868 -45.47 42.23 -5.24
CA ARG A 868 -44.56 42.74 -4.19
C ARG A 868 -43.10 42.89 -4.62
N GLN A 869 -42.68 42.17 -5.67
CA GLN A 869 -41.29 42.18 -6.14
C GLN A 869 -41.01 43.33 -7.13
N ARG A 870 -41.99 44.21 -7.38
CA ARG A 870 -41.87 45.37 -8.28
C ARG A 870 -41.26 46.61 -7.60
N ASP A 871 -41.22 46.62 -6.27
CA ASP A 871 -40.75 47.75 -5.45
C ASP A 871 -39.24 47.65 -5.07
N GLN A 872 -38.52 46.64 -5.57
CA GLN A 872 -37.05 46.52 -5.43
C GLN A 872 -36.26 47.03 -6.66
N GLN A 873 -36.95 47.62 -7.65
CA GLN A 873 -36.34 48.09 -8.90
C GLN A 873 -35.40 49.31 -8.71
N ASP A 874 -35.54 50.06 -7.61
CA ASP A 874 -34.94 51.39 -7.39
C ASP A 874 -33.49 51.39 -6.85
N ARG A 875 -32.76 50.27 -6.86
CA ARG A 875 -31.37 50.20 -6.31
C ARG A 875 -30.23 50.11 -7.32
N TYR A 876 -30.48 49.95 -8.62
CA TYR A 876 -29.41 49.81 -9.62
C TYR A 876 -29.44 50.80 -10.80
N ASP A 877 -30.36 51.76 -10.81
CA ASP A 877 -30.49 52.76 -11.89
C ASP A 877 -29.59 54.01 -11.69
N SER A 878 -28.34 53.80 -11.29
CA SER A 878 -27.37 54.88 -11.04
C SER A 878 -25.91 54.47 -11.20
N LEU A 879 -25.53 54.07 -12.43
CA LEU A 879 -24.18 54.31 -13.00
C LEU A 879 -24.13 54.12 -14.54
N MET A 880 -25.23 54.40 -15.25
CA MET A 880 -25.32 54.30 -16.71
C MET A 880 -24.49 55.38 -17.44
N VAL A 881 -23.24 55.09 -17.75
CA VAL A 881 -22.38 55.91 -18.65
C VAL A 881 -21.71 54.98 -19.67
N ASN A 882 -21.94 55.24 -20.96
CA ASN A 882 -21.64 54.36 -22.10
C ASN A 882 -22.30 52.97 -22.01
N VAL A 883 -23.36 52.74 -22.79
CA VAL A 883 -23.91 51.40 -23.04
C VAL A 883 -22.88 50.60 -23.85
N PRO A 884 -22.34 49.48 -23.35
CA PRO A 884 -21.37 48.67 -24.10
C PRO A 884 -22.03 47.93 -25.26
N ALA A 885 -21.24 47.52 -26.26
CA ALA A 885 -21.74 46.68 -27.34
C ALA A 885 -22.07 45.28 -26.80
N ILE A 886 -23.36 44.92 -26.78
CA ILE A 886 -23.79 43.58 -26.30
C ILE A 886 -23.44 42.54 -27.38
N ASN A 887 -22.61 41.58 -26.98
CA ASN A 887 -22.17 40.46 -27.82
C ASN A 887 -22.69 39.17 -27.18
N THR A 888 -23.68 38.54 -27.81
CA THR A 888 -24.22 37.25 -27.33
C THR A 888 -23.30 36.09 -27.71
N ILE A 889 -23.06 35.17 -26.76
CA ILE A 889 -22.25 33.98 -27.01
C ILE A 889 -23.08 32.85 -27.63
N GLY A 890 -22.52 32.14 -28.61
CA GLY A 890 -23.15 30.95 -29.20
C GLY A 890 -24.48 31.21 -29.93
N SER A 891 -25.17 30.13 -30.30
CA SER A 891 -26.34 30.18 -31.19
C SER A 891 -27.68 30.33 -30.44
N GLU A 892 -28.71 30.77 -31.15
CA GLU A 892 -30.11 30.76 -30.65
C GLU A 892 -30.63 29.35 -30.34
N GLY A 893 -30.02 28.30 -30.91
CA GLY A 893 -30.33 26.90 -30.61
C GLY A 893 -29.71 26.36 -29.32
N GLY A 894 -28.96 27.18 -28.57
CA GLY A 894 -28.31 26.81 -27.32
C GLY A 894 -26.78 26.85 -27.36
N PRO A 895 -26.12 26.45 -26.26
CA PRO A 895 -24.66 26.42 -26.13
C PRO A 895 -24.01 25.39 -27.07
N ALA A 896 -22.84 25.73 -27.61
CA ALA A 896 -22.06 24.87 -28.49
C ALA A 896 -20.98 24.09 -27.71
N ALA A 897 -20.64 22.88 -28.19
CA ALA A 897 -19.59 22.05 -27.61
C ALA A 897 -18.26 22.84 -27.46
N PRO A 898 -17.55 22.74 -26.32
CA PRO A 898 -17.71 21.74 -25.24
C PRO A 898 -18.77 22.07 -24.18
N PHE A 899 -19.52 23.17 -24.32
CA PHE A 899 -20.56 23.56 -23.35
C PHE A 899 -21.88 22.82 -23.63
N PRO A 900 -22.72 22.57 -22.61
CA PRO A 900 -22.60 22.97 -21.21
C PRO A 900 -21.63 22.10 -20.36
N VAL A 901 -20.88 22.71 -19.43
CA VAL A 901 -19.93 22.01 -18.54
C VAL A 901 -20.30 22.23 -17.07
N THR A 902 -20.42 21.16 -16.27
CA THR A 902 -20.83 21.24 -14.85
C THR A 902 -19.74 20.82 -13.86
N PHE A 903 -19.60 21.59 -12.77
CA PHE A 903 -18.75 21.26 -11.62
C PHE A 903 -19.28 21.87 -10.31
N ASP A 904 -18.69 21.49 -9.18
CA ASP A 904 -19.04 22.00 -7.85
C ASP A 904 -17.80 22.38 -7.01
N GLY A 905 -17.99 23.29 -6.05
CA GLY A 905 -16.96 23.74 -5.11
C GLY A 905 -17.53 24.29 -3.81
N LYS A 906 -16.65 24.57 -2.83
CA LYS A 906 -17.00 25.22 -1.56
C LYS A 906 -16.41 26.63 -1.49
N VAL A 907 -17.22 27.61 -1.05
CA VAL A 907 -16.77 28.99 -0.85
C VAL A 907 -15.73 29.06 0.27
N VAL A 908 -14.59 29.71 0.00
CA VAL A 908 -13.48 29.84 0.95
C VAL A 908 -13.70 31.01 1.92
N ARG A 909 -13.39 30.81 3.21
CA ARG A 909 -13.40 31.89 4.22
C ARG A 909 -12.40 33.00 3.85
N GLY A 910 -12.85 34.26 3.85
CA GLY A 910 -12.00 35.44 3.68
C GLY A 910 -11.84 35.98 2.25
N THR A 911 -12.71 35.63 1.30
CA THR A 911 -12.59 36.01 -0.12
C THR A 911 -13.10 37.43 -0.43
N GLY A 912 -12.67 38.44 0.33
CA GLY A 912 -13.12 39.83 0.16
C GLY A 912 -12.23 40.73 -0.71
N ARG A 913 -11.06 40.28 -1.18
CA ARG A 913 -10.10 41.16 -1.89
C ARG A 913 -10.42 41.39 -3.37
N SER A 914 -10.99 40.41 -4.07
CA SER A 914 -11.53 40.68 -5.41
C SER A 914 -12.72 41.64 -5.33
N THR A 915 -13.43 41.68 -4.20
CA THR A 915 -14.46 42.68 -3.89
C THR A 915 -13.89 44.05 -3.50
N SER A 916 -12.69 44.15 -2.91
CA SER A 916 -12.03 45.47 -2.72
C SER A 916 -11.48 46.06 -4.02
N ASP A 917 -11.08 45.20 -4.95
CA ASP A 917 -10.35 45.60 -6.15
C ASP A 917 -11.28 45.79 -7.37
N LEU A 918 -12.49 45.22 -7.34
CA LEU A 918 -13.55 45.37 -8.36
C LEU A 918 -14.87 45.95 -7.82
N GLY A 919 -15.01 46.15 -6.50
CA GLY A 919 -16.23 46.64 -5.85
C GLY A 919 -17.37 45.63 -5.69
N ILE A 920 -17.20 44.38 -6.15
CA ILE A 920 -18.30 43.46 -6.46
C ILE A 920 -18.21 42.13 -5.66
N PRO A 921 -19.30 41.55 -5.14
CA PRO A 921 -19.28 40.29 -4.38
C PRO A 921 -18.71 39.11 -5.17
N THR A 922 -17.68 38.43 -4.63
CA THR A 922 -17.01 37.30 -5.32
C THR A 922 -16.71 36.13 -4.39
N ALA A 923 -17.01 34.92 -4.87
CA ALA A 923 -16.77 33.66 -4.17
C ALA A 923 -15.64 32.87 -4.84
N ASN A 924 -14.49 32.72 -4.16
CA ASN A 924 -13.45 31.80 -4.64
C ASN A 924 -13.78 30.37 -4.20
N LEU A 925 -13.76 29.43 -5.13
CA LEU A 925 -14.15 28.04 -4.90
C LEU A 925 -12.95 27.12 -4.63
N SER A 926 -12.98 26.49 -3.46
CA SER A 926 -12.15 25.33 -3.12
C SER A 926 -12.80 24.02 -3.56
N GLY A 927 -12.02 22.93 -3.61
CA GLY A 927 -12.53 21.58 -3.87
C GLY A 927 -12.87 21.26 -5.34
N VAL A 928 -12.90 22.25 -6.25
CA VAL A 928 -13.05 22.04 -7.70
C VAL A 928 -11.91 21.13 -8.22
N SER A 929 -12.21 20.23 -9.15
CA SER A 929 -11.22 19.29 -9.73
C SER A 929 -10.11 20.01 -10.51
N ASP A 930 -8.89 19.51 -10.39
CA ASP A 930 -7.74 20.02 -11.14
C ASP A 930 -7.89 19.79 -12.65
N LYS A 931 -8.62 18.76 -13.11
CA LYS A 931 -8.94 18.57 -14.55
C LYS A 931 -9.65 19.80 -15.14
N VAL A 932 -10.60 20.40 -14.39
CA VAL A 932 -11.31 21.63 -14.80
C VAL A 932 -10.33 22.79 -14.84
N LYS A 933 -9.55 23.02 -13.77
CA LYS A 933 -8.57 24.11 -13.66
C LYS A 933 -7.48 24.08 -14.73
N LEU A 934 -7.16 22.90 -15.26
CA LEU A 934 -6.09 22.69 -16.25
C LEU A 934 -6.59 22.75 -17.70
N ARG A 935 -7.79 22.24 -18.00
CA ARG A 935 -8.35 22.27 -19.37
C ARG A 935 -9.19 23.53 -19.64
N MET A 936 -9.86 24.09 -18.65
CA MET A 936 -10.65 25.32 -18.76
C MET A 936 -9.85 26.50 -18.18
N GLY A 937 -9.48 27.46 -19.01
CA GLY A 937 -8.78 28.68 -18.59
C GLY A 937 -9.31 29.90 -19.34
N GLY A 938 -9.64 30.96 -18.62
CA GLY A 938 -10.35 32.13 -19.17
C GLY A 938 -11.51 32.59 -18.29
N VAL A 939 -12.39 33.41 -18.87
CA VAL A 939 -13.62 33.93 -18.27
C VAL A 939 -14.82 33.34 -19.03
N PHE A 940 -15.86 32.96 -18.30
CA PHE A 940 -16.99 32.18 -18.81
C PHE A 940 -18.33 32.72 -18.27
N ALA A 941 -19.35 32.74 -19.13
CA ALA A 941 -20.74 32.96 -18.73
C ALA A 941 -21.34 31.63 -18.22
N ALA A 942 -22.05 31.67 -17.09
CA ALA A 942 -22.49 30.48 -16.38
C ALA A 942 -23.76 30.71 -15.54
N TRP A 943 -24.41 29.61 -15.17
CA TRP A 943 -25.38 29.57 -14.08
C TRP A 943 -24.72 29.02 -12.80
N ALA A 944 -25.09 29.57 -11.65
CA ALA A 944 -24.64 29.11 -10.33
C ALA A 944 -25.83 28.81 -9.42
N CYS A 945 -25.76 27.74 -8.62
CA CYS A 945 -26.80 27.36 -7.65
C CYS A 945 -26.14 27.15 -6.28
N ILE A 946 -26.63 27.87 -5.26
CA ILE A 946 -26.09 27.84 -3.90
C ILE A 946 -26.80 26.75 -3.10
N GLN A 947 -26.02 25.94 -2.37
CA GLN A 947 -26.53 24.93 -1.46
C GLN A 947 -25.93 25.13 -0.06
N ILE A 948 -26.78 25.54 0.88
CA ILE A 948 -26.41 25.71 2.29
C ILE A 948 -26.54 24.34 3.00
N PRO A 949 -25.60 23.96 3.90
CA PRO A 949 -25.72 22.73 4.66
C PRO A 949 -26.88 22.81 5.68
N SER A 950 -27.84 21.90 5.57
CA SER A 950 -28.93 21.75 6.54
C SER A 950 -28.43 21.13 7.85
N ASN A 951 -27.92 21.95 8.76
CA ASN A 951 -27.44 21.50 10.06
C ASN A 951 -28.61 21.06 10.96
N LYS A 952 -28.65 19.76 11.28
CA LYS A 952 -29.26 19.31 12.54
C LYS A 952 -28.23 19.44 13.66
N HIS A 953 -28.40 20.44 14.52
CA HIS A 953 -27.83 20.44 15.87
C HIS A 953 -28.97 20.65 16.87
N ASP A 954 -28.94 19.85 17.93
CA ASP A 954 -29.82 20.03 19.08
C ASP A 954 -29.23 21.14 19.97
N GLY A 955 -30.07 22.12 20.34
CA GLY A 955 -29.76 23.07 21.43
C GLY A 955 -28.96 24.33 21.07
N ASP A 956 -29.55 25.26 20.32
CA ASP A 956 -29.51 26.70 20.66
C ASP A 956 -30.64 27.46 19.94
N ASP A 957 -31.55 28.08 20.69
CA ASP A 957 -32.79 28.71 20.19
C ASP A 957 -32.67 30.24 20.07
N ASP A 958 -31.65 30.76 19.36
CA ASP A 958 -31.56 32.21 19.06
C ASP A 958 -30.81 32.59 17.76
N ALA A 959 -31.01 31.84 16.66
CA ALA A 959 -30.42 32.18 15.35
C ALA A 959 -31.18 31.63 14.11
N ARG A 960 -32.52 31.54 14.12
CA ARG A 960 -33.28 31.14 12.92
C ARG A 960 -33.41 32.30 11.92
N MET A 961 -32.59 32.28 10.88
CA MET A 961 -32.90 32.95 9.62
C MET A 961 -34.13 32.27 8.97
N PRO A 962 -35.09 33.01 8.39
CA PRO A 962 -36.23 32.41 7.69
C PRO A 962 -35.79 31.75 6.37
N ASP A 963 -36.28 30.54 6.10
CA ASP A 963 -35.93 29.73 4.91
C ASP A 963 -36.34 30.42 3.59
N ASP A 964 -37.30 31.34 3.62
CA ASP A 964 -37.92 31.95 2.43
C ASP A 964 -37.04 32.97 1.67
N MET A 965 -35.87 33.37 2.19
CA MET A 965 -35.04 34.45 1.61
C MET A 965 -33.81 34.00 0.82
N ILE A 966 -33.59 32.69 0.60
CA ILE A 966 -32.42 32.21 -0.16
C ILE A 966 -32.88 31.31 -1.32
N PRO A 967 -32.85 31.82 -2.57
CA PRO A 967 -33.18 31.02 -3.75
C PRO A 967 -32.29 29.77 -3.85
N THR A 968 -32.90 28.59 -3.74
CA THR A 968 -32.26 27.30 -4.03
C THR A 968 -32.17 26.99 -5.53
N ASP A 969 -32.64 27.91 -6.37
CA ASP A 969 -32.58 27.82 -7.83
C ASP A 969 -31.21 28.31 -8.38
N TRP A 970 -31.10 28.44 -9.69
CA TRP A 970 -29.93 28.94 -10.41
C TRP A 970 -30.01 30.44 -10.64
N VAL A 971 -28.91 31.15 -10.37
CA VAL A 971 -28.70 32.57 -10.67
C VAL A 971 -27.60 32.74 -11.72
N GLU A 972 -27.65 33.84 -12.47
CA GLU A 972 -26.65 34.20 -13.47
C GLU A 972 -25.29 34.48 -12.80
N SER A 973 -24.20 34.10 -13.49
CA SER A 973 -22.85 34.18 -12.91
C SER A 973 -21.76 34.31 -13.97
N ILE A 974 -20.67 34.96 -13.59
CA ILE A 974 -19.41 35.01 -14.35
C ILE A 974 -18.38 34.16 -13.60
N VAL A 975 -17.67 33.30 -14.32
CA VAL A 975 -16.69 32.39 -13.75
C VAL A 975 -15.32 32.64 -14.38
N ALA A 976 -14.35 33.02 -13.56
CA ALA A 976 -12.96 33.18 -13.98
C ALA A 976 -12.11 32.00 -13.50
N ILE A 977 -11.33 31.40 -14.41
CA ILE A 977 -10.41 30.30 -14.13
C ILE A 977 -9.00 30.70 -14.58
N ALA A 978 -8.19 31.17 -13.64
CA ALA A 978 -6.90 31.80 -13.89
C ALA A 978 -5.99 31.77 -12.64
N PRO A 979 -4.66 31.97 -12.76
CA PRO A 979 -3.79 32.11 -11.60
C PRO A 979 -4.13 33.36 -10.78
N SER A 980 -4.18 33.24 -9.45
CA SER A 980 -4.47 34.39 -8.58
C SER A 980 -3.43 35.50 -8.72
N ARG A 981 -3.87 36.72 -9.06
CA ARG A 981 -3.04 37.92 -9.23
C ARG A 981 -2.25 38.30 -7.98
N HIS A 982 -2.84 38.08 -6.81
CA HIS A 982 -2.28 38.42 -5.49
C HIS A 982 -1.64 37.20 -4.81
N GLY A 983 -1.53 36.06 -5.51
CA GLY A 983 -0.85 34.87 -5.03
C GLY A 983 0.68 35.00 -5.08
N PRO A 984 1.42 34.34 -4.18
CA PRO A 984 2.88 34.39 -4.20
C PRO A 984 3.45 33.74 -5.47
N LEU A 985 4.53 34.33 -6.00
CA LEU A 985 5.25 33.75 -7.14
C LEU A 985 5.77 32.35 -6.79
N SER A 986 5.48 31.40 -7.66
CA SER A 986 5.74 29.98 -7.42
C SER A 986 6.30 29.29 -8.67
N VAL A 987 7.02 28.19 -8.46
CA VAL A 987 7.74 27.44 -9.49
C VAL A 987 6.81 26.76 -10.52
N ALA A 988 5.57 26.46 -10.10
CA ALA A 988 4.46 26.02 -10.95
C ALA A 988 3.19 26.77 -10.53
N MET A 989 2.62 27.54 -11.46
CA MET A 989 1.44 28.39 -11.23
C MET A 989 0.18 27.54 -11.11
N LYS A 990 -0.69 27.82 -10.14
CA LYS A 990 -1.98 27.12 -9.98
C LYS A 990 -3.14 28.04 -10.32
N ASN A 991 -4.05 27.59 -11.18
CA ASN A 991 -5.29 28.30 -11.48
C ASN A 991 -6.25 28.20 -10.29
N SER A 992 -6.80 29.33 -9.88
CA SER A 992 -7.94 29.46 -8.97
C SER A 992 -9.25 29.54 -9.77
N VAL A 993 -10.37 29.23 -9.13
CA VAL A 993 -11.72 29.42 -9.69
C VAL A 993 -12.44 30.48 -8.85
N THR A 994 -12.87 31.54 -9.51
CA THR A 994 -13.61 32.67 -8.91
C THR A 994 -14.97 32.75 -9.56
N VAL A 995 -16.04 32.86 -8.77
CA VAL A 995 -17.41 33.04 -9.24
C VAL A 995 -17.92 34.40 -8.75
N HIS A 996 -18.38 35.23 -9.68
CA HIS A 996 -19.24 36.38 -9.41
C HIS A 996 -20.69 35.96 -9.67
N LEU A 997 -21.59 36.24 -8.73
CA LEU A 997 -23.03 36.02 -8.84
C LEU A 997 -23.70 37.34 -9.21
N ILE A 998 -24.46 37.41 -10.30
CA ILE A 998 -25.09 38.64 -10.81
C ILE A 998 -26.43 38.89 -10.10
N HIS A 999 -26.46 38.67 -8.78
CA HIS A 999 -27.63 38.81 -7.92
C HIS A 999 -27.17 39.36 -6.57
N ASP A 1000 -27.81 40.40 -6.07
CA ASP A 1000 -27.55 40.93 -4.73
C ASP A 1000 -28.29 40.08 -3.68
N PHE A 1001 -27.60 39.76 -2.60
CA PHE A 1001 -28.11 38.97 -1.48
C PHE A 1001 -28.09 39.76 -0.16
N GLU A 1002 -28.21 41.09 -0.25
CA GLU A 1002 -28.32 42.04 0.88
C GLU A 1002 -27.22 41.88 1.97
N GLY A 1003 -26.03 41.46 1.55
CA GLY A 1003 -24.86 41.26 2.43
C GLY A 1003 -24.70 39.85 3.02
N ILE A 1004 -25.55 38.88 2.67
CA ILE A 1004 -25.43 37.48 3.14
C ILE A 1004 -24.07 36.87 2.74
N HIS A 1005 -23.39 36.24 3.71
CA HIS A 1005 -22.09 35.60 3.51
C HIS A 1005 -22.22 34.08 3.38
N PHE A 1006 -22.13 33.56 2.15
CA PHE A 1006 -22.20 32.13 1.81
C PHE A 1006 -20.97 31.30 2.20
N VAL A 1007 -20.40 31.54 3.38
CA VAL A 1007 -19.21 30.85 3.91
C VAL A 1007 -19.46 29.35 4.05
N ASP A 1008 -18.51 28.53 3.59
CA ASP A 1008 -18.55 27.06 3.56
C ASP A 1008 -19.72 26.42 2.78
N ALA A 1009 -20.60 27.23 2.20
CA ALA A 1009 -21.67 26.78 1.31
C ALA A 1009 -21.11 26.10 0.06
N LYS A 1010 -21.90 25.19 -0.50
CA LYS A 1010 -21.55 24.45 -1.72
C LYS A 1010 -22.21 25.13 -2.92
N VAL A 1011 -21.38 25.61 -3.85
CA VAL A 1011 -21.85 26.19 -5.12
C VAL A 1011 -21.74 25.15 -6.22
N LYS A 1012 -22.84 24.91 -6.92
CA LYS A 1012 -22.87 24.22 -8.23
C LYS A 1012 -22.69 25.25 -9.33
N VAL A 1013 -21.93 24.92 -10.37
CA VAL A 1013 -21.66 25.78 -11.52
C VAL A 1013 -21.95 25.02 -12.81
N LEU A 1014 -22.62 25.70 -13.74
CA LEU A 1014 -22.99 25.26 -15.08
C LEU A 1014 -22.44 26.30 -16.08
N LEU A 1015 -21.26 26.06 -16.63
CA LEU A 1015 -20.67 26.91 -17.66
C LEU A 1015 -21.47 26.76 -18.97
N MET A 1016 -21.91 27.88 -19.53
CA MET A 1016 -22.70 27.94 -20.76
C MET A 1016 -21.87 28.41 -21.97
N GLY A 1017 -20.82 29.21 -21.75
CA GLY A 1017 -19.84 29.52 -22.80
C GLY A 1017 -18.66 30.35 -22.34
N PHE A 1018 -17.66 30.45 -23.22
CA PHE A 1018 -16.45 31.25 -23.04
C PHE A 1018 -16.71 32.71 -23.46
N LEU A 1019 -16.26 33.66 -22.65
CA LEU A 1019 -16.30 35.09 -22.94
C LEU A 1019 -14.95 35.54 -23.53
N HIS A 1020 -13.88 35.50 -22.73
CA HIS A 1020 -12.54 35.90 -23.19
C HIS A 1020 -11.39 35.23 -22.39
N PRO A 1021 -10.14 35.27 -22.88
CA PRO A 1021 -8.98 34.84 -22.11
C PRO A 1021 -8.76 35.73 -20.88
N ALA A 1022 -8.38 35.14 -19.74
CA ALA A 1022 -8.17 35.90 -18.51
C ALA A 1022 -6.98 36.87 -18.65
N ALA A 1023 -7.22 38.14 -18.33
CA ALA A 1023 -6.25 39.22 -18.50
C ALA A 1023 -4.95 39.00 -17.69
N ALA A 1024 -3.82 39.45 -18.24
CA ALA A 1024 -2.48 39.18 -17.71
C ALA A 1024 -2.28 39.74 -16.29
N PRO A 1025 -1.46 39.12 -15.41
CA PRO A 1025 -1.37 39.50 -13.99
C PRO A 1025 -1.04 40.96 -13.66
N ASN A 1026 -0.51 41.71 -14.64
CA ASN A 1026 -0.09 43.10 -14.50
C ASN A 1026 -1.13 44.12 -15.05
N THR A 1027 -2.31 43.70 -15.52
CA THR A 1027 -3.36 44.65 -15.96
C THR A 1027 -3.78 45.57 -14.79
N PRO A 1028 -3.87 46.90 -14.98
CA PRO A 1028 -4.41 47.83 -13.98
C PRO A 1028 -5.84 47.50 -13.55
N PRO A 1029 -6.26 47.80 -12.30
CA PRO A 1029 -7.62 47.53 -11.81
C PRO A 1029 -8.73 48.22 -12.63
N GLU A 1030 -8.49 49.44 -13.11
CA GLU A 1030 -9.45 50.24 -13.88
C GLU A 1030 -9.94 49.50 -15.13
N LEU A 1031 -9.02 48.96 -15.93
CA LEU A 1031 -9.35 48.19 -17.13
C LEU A 1031 -10.04 46.85 -16.80
N LEU A 1032 -9.82 46.28 -15.60
CA LEU A 1032 -10.51 45.06 -15.17
C LEU A 1032 -11.97 45.34 -14.79
N ALA A 1033 -12.28 46.53 -14.27
CA ALA A 1033 -13.66 46.95 -14.02
C ALA A 1033 -14.42 47.20 -15.33
N GLU A 1034 -13.75 47.74 -16.35
CA GLU A 1034 -14.31 47.89 -17.70
C GLU A 1034 -14.56 46.54 -18.39
N GLU A 1035 -13.56 45.65 -18.44
CA GLU A 1035 -13.71 44.26 -18.93
C GLU A 1035 -14.88 43.55 -18.23
N HIS A 1036 -14.95 43.64 -16.91
CA HIS A 1036 -15.98 42.96 -16.12
C HIS A 1036 -17.40 43.53 -16.30
N SER A 1037 -17.53 44.84 -16.50
CA SER A 1037 -18.82 45.48 -16.78
C SER A 1037 -19.39 45.00 -18.13
N GLN A 1038 -18.51 44.85 -19.13
CA GLN A 1038 -18.86 44.28 -20.44
C GLN A 1038 -19.24 42.79 -20.35
N ASP A 1039 -18.57 42.00 -19.48
CA ASP A 1039 -18.93 40.60 -19.21
C ASP A 1039 -20.33 40.44 -18.60
N VAL A 1040 -20.73 41.32 -17.67
CA VAL A 1040 -22.07 41.29 -17.06
C VAL A 1040 -23.15 41.49 -18.12
N VAL A 1041 -23.00 42.52 -18.96
CA VAL A 1041 -23.91 42.82 -20.07
C VAL A 1041 -23.98 41.65 -21.07
N ASN A 1042 -22.85 41.05 -21.44
CA ASN A 1042 -22.82 39.92 -22.36
C ASN A 1042 -23.40 38.64 -21.75
N THR A 1043 -23.21 38.42 -20.44
CA THR A 1043 -23.73 37.24 -19.72
C THR A 1043 -25.25 37.30 -19.62
N LEU A 1044 -25.82 38.40 -19.12
CA LEU A 1044 -27.27 38.60 -19.07
C LEU A 1044 -27.88 38.55 -20.49
N ALA A 1045 -27.25 39.25 -21.43
CA ALA A 1045 -27.51 39.20 -22.88
C ALA A 1045 -27.68 37.77 -23.44
N SER A 1046 -26.82 36.85 -22.99
CA SER A 1046 -26.71 35.50 -23.57
C SER A 1046 -27.56 34.45 -22.87
N LEU A 1047 -27.69 34.55 -21.54
CA LEU A 1047 -28.38 33.58 -20.69
C LEU A 1047 -29.91 33.77 -20.70
N GLY A 1048 -30.40 35.00 -20.90
CA GLY A 1048 -31.84 35.31 -20.97
C GLY A 1048 -32.58 34.78 -22.21
N ARG A 1049 -31.94 33.97 -23.06
CA ARG A 1049 -32.57 33.34 -24.24
C ARG A 1049 -33.18 31.98 -23.87
N ALA A 1050 -34.31 31.63 -24.48
CA ALA A 1050 -35.07 30.42 -24.15
C ALA A 1050 -34.23 29.13 -24.17
N ALA A 1051 -33.37 28.93 -25.18
CA ALA A 1051 -32.51 27.75 -25.28
C ALA A 1051 -31.26 27.74 -24.35
N TRP A 1052 -31.14 28.75 -23.48
CA TRP A 1052 -30.00 28.95 -22.56
C TRP A 1052 -30.39 28.86 -21.08
N GLY A 1053 -31.67 28.57 -20.78
CA GLY A 1053 -32.18 28.40 -19.42
C GLY A 1053 -31.57 27.20 -18.67
N PRO A 1054 -31.40 27.28 -17.35
CA PRO A 1054 -30.63 26.30 -16.57
C PRO A 1054 -31.38 24.96 -16.41
N HIS A 1055 -32.70 25.00 -16.20
CA HIS A 1055 -33.51 23.81 -15.95
C HIS A 1055 -33.57 22.89 -17.17
N ASP A 1056 -33.90 23.43 -18.34
CA ASP A 1056 -33.94 22.65 -19.59
C ASP A 1056 -32.56 22.18 -20.03
N THR A 1057 -31.51 22.98 -19.79
CA THR A 1057 -30.12 22.56 -20.01
C THR A 1057 -29.78 21.36 -19.11
N VAL A 1058 -30.09 21.42 -17.82
CA VAL A 1058 -29.83 20.32 -16.87
C VAL A 1058 -30.72 19.10 -17.16
N ALA A 1059 -31.95 19.28 -17.60
CA ALA A 1059 -32.83 18.19 -18.04
C ALA A 1059 -32.28 17.50 -19.30
N THR A 1060 -31.81 18.28 -20.28
CA THR A 1060 -31.18 17.78 -21.51
C THR A 1060 -29.84 17.09 -21.22
N MET A 1061 -29.02 17.61 -20.31
CA MET A 1061 -27.82 16.90 -19.84
C MET A 1061 -28.15 15.57 -19.14
N LYS A 1062 -29.27 15.49 -18.41
CA LYS A 1062 -29.75 14.23 -17.79
C LYS A 1062 -30.24 13.23 -18.84
N SER A 1063 -31.01 13.67 -19.85
CA SER A 1063 -31.52 12.78 -20.91
C SER A 1063 -30.41 12.29 -21.85
N VAL A 1064 -29.47 13.17 -22.25
CA VAL A 1064 -28.29 12.78 -23.04
C VAL A 1064 -27.33 11.87 -22.25
N LYS A 1065 -27.31 11.94 -20.91
CA LYS A 1065 -26.61 10.95 -20.07
C LYS A 1065 -27.42 9.67 -19.84
N SER A 1066 -28.72 9.64 -20.11
CA SER A 1066 -29.56 8.44 -19.98
C SER A 1066 -29.68 7.63 -21.28
N SER A 1067 -29.40 8.23 -22.44
CA SER A 1067 -29.42 7.58 -23.77
C SER A 1067 -28.09 6.97 -24.22
N ARG A 1068 -26.98 7.25 -23.51
CA ARG A 1068 -25.66 6.65 -23.77
C ARG A 1068 -25.60 5.15 -23.44
N SER A 1069 -24.66 4.45 -24.06
CA SER A 1069 -24.43 3.03 -23.82
C SER A 1069 -23.97 2.75 -22.38
N LEU A 1070 -24.11 1.49 -21.95
CA LEU A 1070 -23.76 1.07 -20.58
C LEU A 1070 -22.26 1.29 -20.28
N GLY A 1071 -21.38 1.14 -21.27
CA GLY A 1071 -19.94 1.40 -21.14
C GLY A 1071 -19.61 2.89 -20.94
N GLU A 1072 -20.16 3.78 -21.78
CA GLU A 1072 -19.95 5.23 -21.65
C GLU A 1072 -20.47 5.80 -20.32
N ARG A 1073 -21.49 5.15 -19.73
CA ARG A 1073 -22.04 5.52 -18.42
C ARG A 1073 -21.17 5.03 -17.28
N LEU A 1074 -20.37 3.99 -17.49
CA LEU A 1074 -19.34 3.53 -16.56
C LEU A 1074 -18.18 4.55 -16.50
N ASP A 1075 -17.76 5.09 -17.64
CA ASP A 1075 -16.66 6.08 -17.72
C ASP A 1075 -16.96 7.38 -16.95
N ASP A 1076 -18.18 7.93 -17.04
CA ASP A 1076 -18.55 9.15 -16.28
C ASP A 1076 -18.73 8.89 -14.77
N THR A 1077 -18.94 7.63 -14.35
CA THR A 1077 -18.86 7.23 -12.93
C THR A 1077 -17.42 7.02 -12.45
N THR A 1078 -16.56 6.38 -13.24
CA THR A 1078 -15.10 6.35 -13.03
C THR A 1078 -14.55 7.78 -12.95
N GLY A 1079 -15.08 8.68 -13.78
CA GLY A 1079 -14.82 10.12 -13.77
C GLY A 1079 -15.28 10.87 -12.51
N LYS A 1080 -16.03 10.25 -11.59
CA LYS A 1080 -16.27 10.75 -10.22
C LYS A 1080 -15.26 10.18 -9.23
N VAL A 1081 -14.96 8.88 -9.31
CA VAL A 1081 -13.92 8.24 -8.48
C VAL A 1081 -12.56 8.92 -8.70
N VAL A 1082 -12.21 9.23 -9.95
CA VAL A 1082 -10.98 9.98 -10.28
C VAL A 1082 -10.98 11.39 -9.69
N ARG A 1083 -12.13 12.10 -9.60
CA ARG A 1083 -12.19 13.40 -8.90
C ARG A 1083 -11.94 13.29 -7.40
N GLN A 1084 -12.21 12.13 -6.81
CA GLN A 1084 -11.99 11.85 -5.39
C GLN A 1084 -10.52 11.46 -5.12
N VAL A 1085 -9.89 10.72 -6.05
CA VAL A 1085 -8.44 10.44 -6.06
C VAL A 1085 -7.61 11.70 -6.37
N ASP A 1086 -8.05 12.57 -7.29
CA ASP A 1086 -7.41 13.87 -7.61
C ASP A 1086 -7.27 14.79 -6.38
N ARG A 1087 -8.06 14.57 -5.32
CA ARG A 1087 -7.95 15.32 -4.05
C ARG A 1087 -6.84 14.81 -3.13
N ILE A 1088 -6.29 13.62 -3.35
CA ILE A 1088 -5.13 13.10 -2.60
C ILE A 1088 -3.86 13.68 -3.23
N PRO A 1089 -3.02 14.41 -2.48
CA PRO A 1089 -1.75 14.92 -2.99
C PRO A 1089 -0.69 13.81 -3.05
N LEU A 1090 -0.84 12.83 -3.94
CA LEU A 1090 0.12 11.74 -4.18
C LEU A 1090 1.54 12.25 -4.45
N HIS A 1091 1.63 13.44 -5.05
CA HIS A 1091 2.88 14.16 -5.27
C HIS A 1091 3.60 14.56 -3.96
N TRP A 1092 2.91 14.74 -2.83
CA TRP A 1092 3.57 14.99 -1.54
C TRP A 1092 4.37 13.78 -1.06
N VAL A 1093 3.89 12.57 -1.32
CA VAL A 1093 4.60 11.33 -0.99
C VAL A 1093 5.70 11.02 -2.02
N GLY A 1094 5.68 11.69 -3.17
CA GLY A 1094 6.65 11.55 -4.25
C GLY A 1094 6.31 10.47 -5.29
N VAL A 1095 5.02 10.12 -5.40
CA VAL A 1095 4.51 9.27 -6.48
C VAL A 1095 4.49 10.06 -7.78
N ARG A 1096 5.03 9.47 -8.85
CA ARG A 1096 4.87 9.96 -10.23
C ARG A 1096 3.57 9.37 -10.79
N SER A 1097 2.56 10.19 -11.02
CA SER A 1097 1.31 9.79 -11.68
C SER A 1097 1.22 10.36 -13.10
N GLU A 1098 0.43 9.73 -13.95
CA GLU A 1098 0.16 10.24 -15.31
C GLU A 1098 -0.50 11.62 -15.29
N VAL A 1099 -1.43 11.86 -14.36
CA VAL A 1099 -2.00 13.20 -14.08
C VAL A 1099 -0.89 14.20 -13.74
N GLY A 1100 0.12 13.79 -12.96
CA GLY A 1100 1.31 14.60 -12.66
C GLY A 1100 2.17 14.89 -13.89
N ALA A 1101 2.29 13.95 -14.84
CA ALA A 1101 2.99 14.16 -16.11
C ALA A 1101 2.20 15.10 -17.05
N ILE A 1102 0.88 15.00 -17.08
CA ILE A 1102 -0.02 15.91 -17.82
C ILE A 1102 0.05 17.33 -17.24
N GLN A 1103 -0.01 17.47 -15.90
CA GLN A 1103 0.28 18.73 -15.19
C GLN A 1103 1.66 19.27 -15.57
N ASP A 1104 2.70 18.44 -15.52
CA ASP A 1104 4.05 18.89 -15.80
C ASP A 1104 4.28 19.33 -17.25
N LYS A 1105 3.55 18.75 -18.20
CA LYS A 1105 3.48 19.18 -19.60
C LYS A 1105 2.75 20.52 -19.77
N ALA A 1106 1.64 20.73 -19.05
CA ALA A 1106 0.87 21.98 -19.08
C ALA A 1106 1.65 23.18 -18.49
N TYR A 1107 2.53 22.95 -17.50
CA TYR A 1107 3.34 24.00 -16.89
C TYR A 1107 4.63 24.39 -17.65
N GLY A 1108 4.89 23.78 -18.82
CA GLY A 1108 6.04 24.13 -19.67
C GLY A 1108 7.40 23.97 -18.96
N ASN A 1109 8.35 24.89 -19.19
CA ASN A 1109 9.67 24.84 -18.54
C ASN A 1109 9.70 25.45 -17.12
N GLY A 1110 8.72 26.29 -16.76
CA GLY A 1110 8.54 26.86 -15.42
C GLY A 1110 9.76 27.58 -14.83
N GLY A 1111 9.90 27.54 -13.50
CA GLY A 1111 11.08 28.05 -12.78
C GLY A 1111 11.17 29.58 -12.63
N LEU A 1112 12.03 30.02 -11.72
CA LEU A 1112 12.30 31.44 -11.42
C LEU A 1112 13.81 31.74 -11.52
N TRP A 1113 14.18 32.96 -11.95
CA TRP A 1113 15.56 33.45 -11.88
C TRP A 1113 15.65 34.86 -11.27
N ILE A 1114 16.70 35.10 -10.48
CA ILE A 1114 16.88 36.30 -9.64
C ILE A 1114 18.26 36.89 -9.93
N MET A 1115 18.34 38.18 -10.26
CA MET A 1115 19.61 38.91 -10.39
C MET A 1115 20.29 39.09 -9.02
N ARG A 1116 21.63 39.04 -9.00
CA ARG A 1116 22.47 39.13 -7.78
C ARG A 1116 23.58 40.16 -7.91
#